data_AF-A0A8C3FJF5-F1
#
_entry.id   AF-A0A8C3FJF5-F1
#
_cell.length_a   1.000
_cell.length_b   1.000
_cell.length_c   1.000
_cell.angle_alpha   90.00
_cell.angle_beta   90.00
_cell.angle_gamma   90.00
#
_symmetry.space_group_name_H-M   'P 1'
#
loop_
_entity.id
_entity.type
_entity.pdbx_description
1 polymer ?
#
loop_
_entity_poly.entity_id
_entity_poly.type
_entity_poly.pdbx_seq_one_letter_code
_entity_poly.pdbx_strand_id
1 'polypeptide(L)'
;MDCLLLALLFLLQGVEGSSRHAENFRFCGERNQTKKSHITYQMRPENITIENSADTLKISAPFPPSLVNFSLPDKLGNYHFCLYWYQRDGIFNLTYGRNNYTLSTEAEPSFNFSNPSAPQNRSGVPVLSNVFYAYSKGLRNTSLSSAAVYSFSIRATAEDIRVHAIEKELRTLANYMKKPTGSMTIAPYGRLLRLELDLRQVVFEGESETFGTSTVRATVLKIGPSKASQDLHFMSELEVGREVHGFEVNLPKILFAQVRGRRRNAEERVVLMDLNNKALFQDQNSSRVLGEKVIGITVGNTPVSGLPQDVVLKFFHVQLQRNVTPRCVFWDVDSSHGRGSWKSDGCETETGNNQTVCRCNHLTYFAVLMMSSPEIDYIHKEYLTIITYIGCIISAVASLFTIIFFCCCSRRKHRDGTINIYIHMNLLGAIFLLDVSFLITEHLAFIDSEAACKASGMFLHLSLLCCLTWMGIEGYNLYRLVVKVFNTYVEHFILKLCLVGWGLPIFIVGVIFRVDQTNYGPFHIEVFESLEKSTNATICWITAPLIHNIVNLGFFSLVFLFNTAMLGAMVREILRQRNRGHELKHALVLLGLSLVLGIPWALAFFSFSSGSFRLVVIYLFTIINTLQGFLIFLWYWTMVLQVRKSKSYPSLNNSDSARLPISTSR
;
A
#
# COMPACT_ATOMS: atom_id res chain seq x y z
N MET A 1 -50.16 -33.79 30.21
CA MET A 1 -51.19 -33.15 29.38
C MET A 1 -50.46 -32.33 28.33
N ASP A 2 -49.56 -32.97 27.58
CA ASP A 2 -48.44 -32.30 26.90
C ASP A 2 -48.09 -32.94 25.54
N CYS A 3 -49.09 -33.51 24.86
CA CYS A 3 -48.94 -33.98 23.48
C CYS A 3 -49.94 -33.35 22.50
N LEU A 4 -50.87 -32.51 22.97
CA LEU A 4 -51.85 -31.83 22.11
C LEU A 4 -51.42 -30.42 21.67
N LEU A 5 -50.37 -29.83 22.25
CA LEU A 5 -49.94 -28.48 21.91
C LEU A 5 -48.96 -28.41 20.74
N LEU A 6 -48.24 -29.51 20.42
CA LEU A 6 -47.32 -29.55 19.28
C LEU A 6 -48.00 -29.86 17.93
N ALA A 7 -49.22 -30.41 17.93
CA ALA A 7 -49.96 -30.71 16.70
C ALA A 7 -50.65 -29.48 16.08
N LEU A 8 -50.87 -28.41 16.87
CA LEU A 8 -51.50 -27.17 16.41
C LEU A 8 -50.52 -26.20 15.72
N LEU A 9 -49.21 -26.40 15.86
CA LEU A 9 -48.20 -25.61 15.16
C LEU A 9 -47.86 -26.11 13.74
N PHE A 10 -48.39 -27.28 13.33
CA PHE A 10 -48.16 -27.85 11.99
C PHE A 10 -49.29 -27.61 10.98
N LEU A 11 -50.36 -26.87 11.34
CA LEU A 11 -51.51 -26.60 10.45
C LEU A 11 -51.53 -25.20 9.82
N LEU A 12 -50.46 -24.42 9.95
CA LEU A 12 -50.31 -23.09 9.33
C LEU A 12 -48.97 -22.95 8.60
N GLN A 13 -48.67 -23.86 7.67
CA GLN A 13 -47.67 -23.59 6.62
C GLN A 13 -48.35 -22.83 5.48
N GLY A 14 -48.45 -21.52 5.63
CA GLY A 14 -48.62 -20.59 4.53
C GLY A 14 -47.27 -20.37 3.85
N VAL A 15 -47.14 -20.92 2.65
CA VAL A 15 -46.08 -20.72 1.63
C VAL A 15 -45.19 -19.50 1.88
N GLU A 16 -43.95 -19.74 2.31
CA GLU A 16 -42.87 -18.74 2.38
C GLU A 16 -42.54 -18.21 0.98
N GLY A 17 -42.70 -16.90 0.79
CA GLY A 17 -42.17 -16.17 -0.35
C GLY A 17 -40.64 -16.04 -0.26
N SER A 18 -39.98 -16.22 -1.39
CA SER A 18 -38.53 -16.41 -1.58
C SER A 18 -37.59 -15.22 -1.23
N SER A 19 -37.94 -14.30 -0.33
CA SER A 19 -37.10 -13.13 0.02
C SER A 19 -37.02 -12.85 1.54
N ARG A 20 -35.85 -12.37 2.01
CA ARG A 20 -35.59 -11.92 3.39
C ARG A 20 -36.13 -10.52 3.70
N HIS A 21 -36.62 -9.77 2.70
CA HIS A 21 -37.06 -8.38 2.83
C HIS A 21 -38.59 -8.26 2.73
N ALA A 22 -39.18 -7.31 3.45
CA ALA A 22 -40.62 -7.03 3.38
C ALA A 22 -41.03 -6.55 1.97
N GLU A 23 -42.14 -7.08 1.44
CA GLU A 23 -42.65 -6.74 0.12
C GLU A 23 -43.16 -5.29 0.04
N ASN A 24 -42.83 -4.60 -1.07
CA ASN A 24 -43.26 -3.23 -1.33
C ASN A 24 -44.68 -3.16 -1.92
N PHE A 25 -45.06 -4.20 -2.67
CA PHE A 25 -46.40 -4.36 -3.24
C PHE A 25 -46.80 -5.83 -3.25
N ARG A 26 -48.07 -6.09 -2.94
CA ARG A 26 -48.70 -7.41 -2.96
C ARG A 26 -50.10 -7.29 -3.55
N PHE A 27 -50.40 -8.12 -4.55
CA PHE A 27 -51.74 -8.26 -5.11
C PHE A 27 -52.11 -9.74 -5.15
N CYS A 28 -53.19 -10.13 -4.50
CA CYS A 28 -53.61 -11.51 -4.40
C CYS A 28 -55.08 -11.67 -4.77
N GLY A 29 -55.44 -12.87 -5.19
CA GLY A 29 -56.82 -13.24 -5.45
C GLY A 29 -56.97 -14.69 -5.88
N GLU A 30 -58.19 -15.05 -6.26
CA GLU A 30 -58.54 -16.36 -6.74
C GLU A 30 -58.92 -16.29 -8.23
N ARG A 31 -58.38 -17.23 -9.00
CA ARG A 31 -58.68 -17.40 -10.42
C ARG A 31 -59.27 -18.78 -10.64
N ASN A 32 -60.48 -18.84 -11.18
CA ASN A 32 -61.07 -20.09 -11.66
C ASN A 32 -60.54 -20.41 -13.06
N GLN A 33 -59.67 -21.43 -13.16
CA GLN A 33 -59.08 -21.86 -14.41
C GLN A 33 -59.96 -22.93 -15.08
N THR A 34 -60.64 -22.54 -16.16
CA THR A 34 -61.59 -23.40 -16.91
C THR A 34 -60.98 -24.05 -18.16
N LYS A 35 -59.82 -23.56 -18.61
CA LYS A 35 -59.06 -24.08 -19.76
C LYS A 35 -57.56 -24.03 -19.47
N LYS A 36 -56.76 -24.75 -20.27
CA LYS A 36 -55.29 -24.64 -20.23
C LYS A 36 -54.90 -23.18 -20.48
N SER A 37 -54.04 -22.64 -19.62
CA SER A 37 -53.73 -21.22 -19.61
C SER A 37 -52.23 -20.93 -19.49
N HIS A 38 -51.84 -19.72 -19.88
CA HIS A 38 -50.45 -19.23 -19.81
C HIS A 38 -50.41 -17.81 -19.22
N ILE A 39 -49.24 -17.40 -18.75
CA ILE A 39 -48.97 -16.05 -18.28
C ILE A 39 -48.28 -15.29 -19.41
N THR A 40 -48.79 -14.10 -19.71
CA THR A 40 -48.15 -13.16 -20.64
C THR A 40 -47.67 -11.95 -19.84
N TYR A 41 -46.36 -11.70 -19.83
CA TYR A 41 -45.77 -10.53 -19.19
C TYR A 41 -45.32 -9.49 -20.23
N GLN A 42 -45.72 -8.22 -20.05
CA GLN A 42 -45.36 -7.12 -20.95
C GLN A 42 -44.85 -5.91 -20.19
N MET A 43 -43.79 -5.26 -20.68
CA MET A 43 -43.31 -4.02 -20.10
C MET A 43 -44.24 -2.87 -20.47
N ARG A 44 -44.78 -2.16 -19.48
CA ARG A 44 -45.55 -0.92 -19.65
C ARG A 44 -45.08 0.14 -18.65
N PRO A 45 -44.71 1.35 -19.11
CA PRO A 45 -44.01 2.32 -18.27
C PRO A 45 -44.85 2.97 -17.17
N GLU A 46 -46.18 3.03 -17.33
CA GLU A 46 -47.01 3.91 -16.48
C GLU A 46 -47.82 3.18 -15.40
N ASN A 47 -48.20 1.91 -15.62
CA ASN A 47 -49.14 1.20 -14.76
C ASN A 47 -48.75 -0.27 -14.54
N ILE A 48 -49.11 -0.83 -13.37
CA ILE A 48 -49.22 -2.28 -13.20
C ILE A 48 -50.64 -2.70 -13.56
N THR A 49 -50.80 -3.54 -14.58
CA THR A 49 -52.11 -4.03 -15.02
C THR A 49 -52.19 -5.55 -14.91
N ILE A 50 -53.23 -6.05 -14.26
CA ILE A 50 -53.58 -7.48 -14.21
C ILE A 50 -54.89 -7.66 -14.96
N GLU A 51 -54.85 -8.41 -16.06
CA GLU A 51 -56.02 -8.70 -16.91
C GLU A 51 -56.20 -10.23 -17.01
N ASN A 52 -57.38 -10.69 -16.59
CA ASN A 52 -57.75 -12.09 -16.63
C ASN A 52 -58.55 -12.40 -17.90
N SER A 53 -58.28 -13.56 -18.49
CA SER A 53 -59.03 -14.15 -19.60
C SER A 53 -59.13 -15.67 -19.43
N ALA A 54 -59.96 -16.32 -20.24
CA ALA A 54 -60.22 -17.76 -20.11
C ALA A 54 -58.97 -18.63 -20.36
N ASP A 55 -58.06 -18.17 -21.22
CA ASP A 55 -56.86 -18.85 -21.67
C ASP A 55 -55.56 -18.15 -21.23
N THR A 56 -55.63 -16.92 -20.71
CA THR A 56 -54.43 -16.12 -20.42
C THR A 56 -54.58 -15.31 -19.14
N LEU A 57 -53.51 -15.22 -18.34
CA LEU A 57 -53.34 -14.22 -17.29
C LEU A 57 -52.30 -13.21 -17.76
N LYS A 58 -52.75 -12.02 -18.16
CA LYS A 58 -51.88 -10.97 -18.68
C LYS A 58 -51.47 -10.02 -17.56
N ILE A 59 -50.17 -9.87 -17.38
CA ILE A 59 -49.56 -8.98 -16.39
C ILE A 59 -48.71 -7.97 -17.15
N SER A 60 -48.84 -6.69 -16.84
CA SER A 60 -47.95 -5.66 -17.36
C SER A 60 -47.43 -4.79 -16.23
N ALA A 61 -46.16 -4.42 -16.27
CA ALA A 61 -45.50 -3.61 -15.26
C ALA A 61 -44.29 -2.87 -15.88
N PRO A 62 -43.74 -1.83 -15.23
CA PRO A 62 -42.63 -1.03 -15.78
C PRO A 62 -41.25 -1.70 -15.67
N PHE A 63 -41.19 -3.01 -15.44
CA PHE A 63 -39.93 -3.74 -15.27
C PHE A 63 -39.62 -4.57 -16.53
N PRO A 64 -38.34 -4.74 -16.90
CA PRO A 64 -37.98 -5.54 -18.06
C PRO A 64 -38.25 -7.04 -17.79
N PRO A 65 -38.71 -7.80 -18.80
CA PRO A 65 -39.03 -9.22 -18.65
C PRO A 65 -37.78 -10.09 -18.47
N SER A 66 -37.79 -11.01 -17.50
CA SER A 66 -36.73 -12.01 -17.32
C SER A 66 -36.89 -13.20 -18.30
N LEU A 67 -38.14 -13.61 -18.56
CA LEU A 67 -38.52 -14.69 -19.47
C LEU A 67 -39.84 -14.32 -20.18
N VAL A 68 -40.01 -14.76 -21.43
CA VAL A 68 -41.10 -14.28 -22.30
C VAL A 68 -42.39 -15.12 -22.16
N ASN A 69 -42.31 -16.40 -21.78
CA ASN A 69 -43.46 -17.31 -21.73
C ASN A 69 -43.45 -18.20 -20.48
N PHE A 70 -44.56 -18.20 -19.72
CA PHE A 70 -44.77 -19.13 -18.62
C PHE A 70 -46.09 -19.89 -18.80
N SER A 71 -46.05 -21.22 -18.74
CA SER A 71 -47.26 -22.06 -18.73
C SER A 71 -47.79 -22.24 -17.30
N LEU A 72 -49.10 -22.09 -17.12
CA LEU A 72 -49.77 -22.39 -15.84
C LEU A 72 -49.99 -23.90 -15.67
N PRO A 73 -50.29 -24.39 -14.45
CA PRO A 73 -50.60 -25.80 -14.21
C PRO A 73 -51.69 -26.33 -15.14
N ASP A 74 -51.55 -27.57 -15.62
CA ASP A 74 -52.54 -28.19 -16.50
C ASP A 74 -53.85 -28.60 -15.79
N LYS A 75 -53.83 -28.74 -14.46
CA LYS A 75 -55.03 -29.08 -13.67
C LYS A 75 -56.01 -27.91 -13.68
N LEU A 76 -57.28 -28.19 -13.95
CA LEU A 76 -58.36 -27.19 -13.92
C LEU A 76 -58.89 -27.03 -12.49
N GLY A 77 -59.35 -25.82 -12.15
CA GLY A 77 -59.90 -25.52 -10.84
C GLY A 77 -59.59 -24.12 -10.34
N ASN A 78 -59.92 -23.85 -9.08
CA ASN A 78 -59.66 -22.58 -8.43
C ASN A 78 -58.22 -22.53 -7.91
N TYR A 79 -57.50 -21.50 -8.33
CA TYR A 79 -56.14 -21.23 -7.88
C TYR A 79 -56.08 -19.90 -7.14
N HIS A 80 -55.50 -19.94 -5.94
CA HIS A 80 -55.03 -18.74 -5.27
C HIS A 80 -53.70 -18.29 -5.88
N PHE A 81 -53.53 -17.00 -6.12
CA PHE A 81 -52.30 -16.43 -6.65
C PHE A 81 -51.98 -15.12 -5.97
N CYS A 82 -50.68 -14.80 -5.89
CA CYS A 82 -50.18 -13.54 -5.38
C CYS A 82 -49.02 -13.02 -6.23
N LEU A 83 -49.08 -11.74 -6.57
CA LEU A 83 -48.03 -10.99 -7.25
C LEU A 83 -47.28 -10.18 -6.19
N TYR A 84 -45.97 -10.34 -6.10
CA TYR A 84 -45.14 -9.58 -5.17
C TYR A 84 -44.08 -8.76 -5.90
N TRP A 85 -43.77 -7.61 -5.31
CA TRP A 85 -42.68 -6.76 -5.71
C TRP A 85 -41.78 -6.46 -4.52
N TYR A 86 -40.50 -6.81 -4.67
CA TYR A 86 -39.45 -6.58 -3.69
C TYR A 86 -38.49 -5.54 -4.27
N GLN A 87 -38.69 -4.27 -3.93
CA GLN A 87 -37.91 -3.16 -4.50
C GLN A 87 -36.42 -3.28 -4.19
N ARG A 88 -36.08 -3.67 -2.95
CA ARG A 88 -34.68 -3.82 -2.51
C ARG A 88 -33.94 -4.98 -3.18
N ASP A 89 -34.67 -6.06 -3.47
CA ASP A 89 -34.09 -7.23 -4.13
C ASP A 89 -34.14 -7.11 -5.67
N GLY A 90 -34.85 -6.11 -6.20
CA GLY A 90 -35.08 -5.96 -7.65
C GLY A 90 -35.97 -7.05 -8.25
N ILE A 91 -36.78 -7.75 -7.44
CA ILE A 91 -37.54 -8.93 -7.87
C ILE A 91 -39.02 -8.60 -8.03
N PHE A 92 -39.60 -8.99 -9.17
CA PHE A 92 -41.04 -9.02 -9.40
C PHE A 92 -41.47 -10.46 -9.70
N ASN A 93 -42.27 -11.06 -8.82
CA ASN A 93 -42.63 -12.48 -8.91
C ASN A 93 -44.14 -12.72 -8.77
N LEU A 94 -44.59 -13.84 -9.33
CA LEU A 94 -45.96 -14.33 -9.25
C LEU A 94 -45.95 -15.73 -8.65
N THR A 95 -46.67 -15.93 -7.56
CA THR A 95 -46.99 -17.25 -7.03
C THR A 95 -48.39 -17.64 -7.50
N TYR A 96 -48.54 -18.83 -8.08
CA TYR A 96 -49.81 -19.34 -8.59
C TYR A 96 -49.99 -20.79 -8.14
N GLY A 97 -50.90 -21.01 -7.18
CA GLY A 97 -51.04 -22.29 -6.50
C GLY A 97 -49.77 -22.68 -5.73
N ARG A 98 -49.03 -23.67 -6.24
CA ARG A 98 -47.75 -24.13 -5.67
C ARG A 98 -46.53 -23.72 -6.51
N ASN A 99 -46.74 -23.03 -7.63
CA ASN A 99 -45.69 -22.65 -8.56
C ASN A 99 -45.29 -21.19 -8.39
N ASN A 100 -44.00 -20.90 -8.51
CA ASN A 100 -43.45 -19.55 -8.45
C ASN A 100 -42.86 -19.19 -9.82
N TYR A 101 -43.18 -17.99 -10.30
CA TYR A 101 -42.77 -17.46 -11.60
C TYR A 101 -42.07 -16.11 -11.38
N THR A 102 -40.78 -16.01 -11.72
CA THR A 102 -40.03 -14.75 -11.66
C THR A 102 -40.26 -13.97 -12.93
N LEU A 103 -41.01 -12.87 -12.85
CA LEU A 103 -41.39 -12.06 -14.02
C LEU A 103 -40.29 -11.06 -14.39
N SER A 104 -39.59 -10.49 -13.41
CA SER A 104 -38.45 -9.58 -13.59
C SER A 104 -37.43 -9.72 -12.46
N THR A 105 -36.15 -9.58 -12.81
CA THR A 105 -34.99 -9.53 -11.89
C THR A 105 -34.33 -8.15 -11.84
N GLU A 106 -34.90 -7.16 -12.54
CA GLU A 106 -34.42 -5.77 -12.59
C GLU A 106 -35.56 -4.79 -12.25
N ALA A 107 -36.36 -5.13 -11.24
CA ALA A 107 -37.51 -4.36 -10.76
C ALA A 107 -37.11 -3.33 -9.69
N GLU A 108 -36.09 -2.52 -9.96
CA GLU A 108 -35.48 -1.56 -9.03
C GLU A 108 -36.11 -0.14 -8.88
N PRO A 109 -37.02 0.36 -9.75
CA PRO A 109 -37.44 1.76 -9.64
C PRO A 109 -38.32 2.05 -8.40
N SER A 110 -38.09 3.17 -7.72
CA SER A 110 -38.94 3.68 -6.64
C SER A 110 -40.23 4.28 -7.21
N PHE A 111 -41.37 3.77 -6.75
CA PHE A 111 -42.68 4.16 -7.24
C PHE A 111 -43.66 4.35 -6.10
N ASN A 112 -44.40 5.45 -6.13
CA ASN A 112 -45.58 5.62 -5.29
C ASN A 112 -46.82 5.11 -6.03
N PHE A 113 -47.55 4.22 -5.36
CA PHE A 113 -48.83 3.72 -5.85
C PHE A 113 -49.92 4.76 -5.61
N SER A 114 -50.67 5.07 -6.66
CA SER A 114 -51.98 5.72 -6.49
C SER A 114 -53.07 4.66 -6.28
N ASN A 115 -54.23 5.09 -5.76
CA ASN A 115 -55.38 4.21 -5.61
C ASN A 115 -55.70 3.51 -6.94
N PRO A 116 -56.11 2.22 -6.90
CA PRO A 116 -56.46 1.48 -8.11
C PRO A 116 -57.55 2.22 -8.87
N SER A 117 -57.41 2.29 -10.19
CA SER A 117 -58.51 2.70 -11.07
C SER A 117 -59.71 1.76 -10.88
N ALA A 118 -60.93 2.30 -11.03
CA ALA A 118 -62.16 1.55 -10.80
C ALA A 118 -62.16 0.21 -11.57
N PRO A 119 -62.45 -0.92 -10.90
CA PRO A 119 -62.44 -2.24 -11.53
C PRO A 119 -63.37 -2.27 -12.74
N GLN A 120 -62.83 -2.70 -13.89
CA GLN A 120 -63.59 -2.75 -15.13
C GLN A 120 -64.12 -4.16 -15.37
N ASN A 121 -65.44 -4.27 -15.55
CA ASN A 121 -66.09 -5.49 -15.99
C ASN A 121 -66.36 -5.42 -17.48
N ARG A 122 -65.84 -6.41 -18.22
CA ARG A 122 -66.23 -6.68 -19.61
C ARG A 122 -67.20 -7.85 -19.63
N SER A 123 -68.35 -7.67 -20.27
CA SER A 123 -69.35 -8.73 -20.43
C SER A 123 -68.75 -9.97 -21.09
N GLY A 124 -68.83 -11.13 -20.43
CA GLY A 124 -68.35 -12.41 -20.95
C GLY A 124 -66.90 -12.80 -20.59
N VAL A 125 -66.19 -12.00 -19.79
CA VAL A 125 -64.81 -12.31 -19.35
C VAL A 125 -64.80 -12.91 -17.94
N PRO A 126 -64.03 -13.98 -17.66
CA PRO A 126 -63.90 -14.53 -16.31
C PRO A 126 -63.32 -13.52 -15.32
N VAL A 127 -64.00 -13.31 -14.20
CA VAL A 127 -63.56 -12.40 -13.14
C VAL A 127 -62.63 -13.09 -12.15
N LEU A 128 -61.76 -12.31 -11.51
CA LEU A 128 -60.99 -12.74 -10.35
C LEU A 128 -61.83 -12.51 -9.09
N SER A 129 -61.82 -13.46 -8.16
CA SER A 129 -62.56 -13.38 -6.88
C SER A 129 -61.62 -13.19 -5.70
N ASN A 130 -62.16 -12.77 -4.55
CA ASN A 130 -61.41 -12.59 -3.30
C ASN A 130 -60.14 -11.74 -3.47
N VAL A 131 -60.24 -10.65 -4.24
CA VAL A 131 -59.07 -9.83 -4.58
C VAL A 131 -58.73 -8.87 -3.45
N PHE A 132 -57.45 -8.86 -3.06
CA PHE A 132 -56.90 -7.92 -2.10
C PHE A 132 -55.52 -7.43 -2.52
N TYR A 133 -55.17 -6.22 -2.10
CA TYR A 133 -53.87 -5.64 -2.36
C TYR A 133 -53.32 -4.93 -1.12
N ALA A 134 -52.00 -4.80 -1.08
CA ALA A 134 -51.28 -4.03 -0.09
C ALA A 134 -50.05 -3.36 -0.76
N TYR A 135 -49.79 -2.12 -0.40
CA TYR A 135 -48.58 -1.39 -0.78
C TYR A 135 -48.00 -0.67 0.44
N SER A 136 -46.79 -0.12 0.34
CA SER A 136 -46.06 0.52 1.46
C SER A 136 -45.72 -0.45 2.60
N LYS A 137 -44.95 -1.50 2.30
CA LYS A 137 -44.46 -2.49 3.29
C LYS A 137 -45.57 -3.27 4.03
N GLY A 138 -46.73 -3.46 3.40
CA GLY A 138 -47.76 -4.39 3.89
C GLY A 138 -48.59 -3.91 5.09
N LEU A 139 -48.62 -2.61 5.37
CA LEU A 139 -49.26 -2.04 6.58
C LEU A 139 -50.78 -2.25 6.65
N ARG A 140 -51.50 -2.37 5.52
CA ARG A 140 -52.95 -2.68 5.47
C ARG A 140 -53.33 -3.47 4.21
N ASN A 141 -54.08 -4.56 4.39
CA ASN A 141 -54.75 -5.26 3.29
C ASN A 141 -56.07 -4.54 2.95
N THR A 142 -56.23 -4.16 1.69
CA THR A 142 -57.46 -3.55 1.18
C THR A 142 -58.13 -4.52 0.21
N SER A 143 -59.42 -4.84 0.43
CA SER A 143 -60.20 -5.67 -0.47
C SER A 143 -60.71 -4.86 -1.66
N LEU A 144 -60.78 -5.51 -2.82
CA LEU A 144 -61.34 -4.96 -4.06
C LEU A 144 -62.51 -5.82 -4.54
N SER A 145 -63.44 -5.22 -5.28
CA SER A 145 -64.53 -5.97 -5.92
C SER A 145 -64.01 -6.87 -7.03
N SER A 146 -64.71 -7.98 -7.25
CA SER A 146 -64.39 -8.96 -8.30
C SER A 146 -64.51 -8.34 -9.69
N ALA A 147 -63.44 -8.44 -10.47
CA ALA A 147 -63.36 -7.88 -11.82
C ALA A 147 -62.39 -8.66 -12.71
N ALA A 148 -62.45 -8.39 -14.01
CA ALA A 148 -61.55 -9.00 -14.99
C ALA A 148 -60.25 -8.21 -15.15
N VAL A 149 -60.25 -6.89 -14.89
CA VAL A 149 -59.10 -6.01 -15.10
C VAL A 149 -58.86 -5.12 -13.89
N TYR A 150 -57.62 -5.12 -13.41
CA TYR A 150 -57.11 -4.23 -12.37
C TYR A 150 -55.95 -3.41 -12.93
N SER A 151 -55.91 -2.12 -12.61
CA SER A 151 -54.84 -1.22 -13.01
C SER A 151 -54.45 -0.32 -11.85
N PHE A 152 -53.15 -0.32 -11.54
CA PHE A 152 -52.51 0.48 -10.52
C PHE A 152 -51.62 1.51 -11.21
N SER A 153 -52.00 2.79 -11.12
CA SER A 153 -51.19 3.84 -11.74
C SER A 153 -50.00 4.15 -10.84
N ILE A 154 -48.82 4.15 -11.44
CA ILE A 154 -47.57 4.45 -10.78
C ILE A 154 -47.23 5.91 -11.05
N ARG A 155 -46.96 6.69 -10.00
CA ARG A 155 -46.31 8.00 -10.15
C ARG A 155 -44.97 7.95 -9.44
N ALA A 156 -43.89 8.06 -10.21
CA ALA A 156 -42.60 8.45 -9.65
C ALA A 156 -42.69 9.94 -9.30
N THR A 157 -42.38 10.30 -8.05
CA THR A 157 -42.19 11.72 -7.73
C THR A 157 -40.83 12.17 -8.31
N ALA A 158 -40.66 13.47 -8.52
CA ALA A 158 -39.35 14.00 -8.94
C ALA A 158 -38.23 13.64 -7.95
N GLU A 159 -38.57 13.47 -6.66
CA GLU A 159 -37.65 13.09 -5.60
C GLU A 159 -37.23 11.61 -5.70
N ASP A 160 -38.18 10.72 -5.99
CA ASP A 160 -37.91 9.28 -6.20
C ASP A 160 -36.91 9.05 -7.35
N ILE A 161 -37.08 9.82 -8.44
CA ILE A 161 -36.18 9.80 -9.60
C ILE A 161 -34.76 10.25 -9.20
N ARG A 162 -34.68 11.26 -8.33
CA ARG A 162 -33.40 11.81 -7.85
C ARG A 162 -32.67 10.81 -6.95
N VAL A 163 -33.36 10.18 -6.00
CA VAL A 163 -32.82 9.14 -5.14
C VAL A 163 -32.28 7.96 -5.97
N HIS A 164 -33.07 7.51 -6.96
CA HIS A 164 -32.64 6.42 -7.84
C HIS A 164 -31.39 6.78 -8.66
N ALA A 165 -31.31 8.03 -9.16
CA ALA A 165 -30.12 8.51 -9.85
C ALA A 165 -28.87 8.51 -8.94
N ILE A 166 -29.01 8.93 -7.68
CA ILE A 166 -27.93 8.91 -6.67
C ILE A 166 -27.47 7.47 -6.41
N GLU A 167 -28.39 6.53 -6.18
CA GLU A 167 -28.04 5.12 -5.96
C GLU A 167 -27.30 4.51 -7.17
N LYS A 168 -27.76 4.81 -8.38
CA LYS A 168 -27.14 4.33 -9.61
C LYS A 168 -25.71 4.86 -9.77
N GLU A 169 -25.47 6.14 -9.48
CA GLU A 169 -24.13 6.72 -9.51
C GLU A 169 -23.22 6.13 -8.42
N LEU A 170 -23.72 5.93 -7.19
CA LEU A 170 -22.98 5.26 -6.11
C LEU A 170 -22.56 3.83 -6.51
N ARG A 171 -23.46 3.05 -7.14
CA ARG A 171 -23.14 1.71 -7.66
C ARG A 171 -22.10 1.76 -8.79
N THR A 172 -22.22 2.73 -9.68
CA THR A 172 -21.26 2.92 -10.78
C THR A 172 -19.86 3.24 -10.24
N LEU A 173 -19.77 4.11 -9.24
CA LEU A 173 -18.52 4.46 -8.56
C LEU A 173 -17.92 3.26 -7.82
N ALA A 174 -18.76 2.49 -7.11
CA ALA A 174 -18.34 1.27 -6.42
C ALA A 174 -17.78 0.22 -7.40
N ASN A 175 -18.42 0.04 -8.56
CA ASN A 175 -17.95 -0.88 -9.59
C ASN A 175 -16.61 -0.43 -10.19
N TYR A 176 -16.44 0.87 -10.43
CA TYR A 176 -15.17 1.43 -10.89
C TYR A 176 -14.03 1.17 -9.89
N MET A 177 -14.27 1.39 -8.59
CA MET A 177 -13.24 1.15 -7.58
C MET A 177 -12.87 -0.33 -7.41
N LYS A 178 -13.81 -1.26 -7.63
CA LYS A 178 -13.49 -2.70 -7.64
C LYS A 178 -12.63 -3.13 -8.83
N LYS A 179 -12.82 -2.51 -10.00
CA LYS A 179 -12.11 -2.84 -11.25
C LYS A 179 -11.80 -1.59 -12.06
N PRO A 180 -10.65 -0.93 -11.83
CA PRO A 180 -10.25 0.30 -12.54
C PRO A 180 -9.73 0.01 -13.95
N THR A 181 -10.55 -0.62 -14.81
CA THR A 181 -10.17 -1.08 -16.17
C THR A 181 -10.79 -0.28 -17.31
N GLY A 182 -11.67 0.68 -17.02
CA GLY A 182 -12.33 1.53 -18.02
C GLY A 182 -11.87 2.98 -17.98
N SER A 183 -11.63 3.57 -19.15
CA SER A 183 -11.49 5.02 -19.31
C SER A 183 -12.81 5.72 -18.95
N MET A 184 -12.81 6.52 -17.88
CA MET A 184 -13.92 7.42 -17.56
C MET A 184 -13.71 8.77 -18.27
N THR A 185 -14.78 9.30 -18.88
CA THR A 185 -14.81 10.58 -19.61
C THR A 185 -14.67 11.83 -18.74
N ILE A 186 -14.82 11.70 -17.42
CA ILE A 186 -14.66 12.78 -16.42
C ILE A 186 -13.74 12.23 -15.32
N ALA A 187 -12.82 13.07 -14.81
CA ALA A 187 -11.97 12.71 -13.68
C ALA A 187 -12.81 12.10 -12.54
N PRO A 188 -12.53 10.84 -12.11
CA PRO A 188 -13.37 10.10 -11.17
C PRO A 188 -13.68 10.85 -9.87
N TYR A 189 -12.72 11.64 -9.37
CA TYR A 189 -12.88 12.49 -8.18
C TYR A 189 -13.91 13.61 -8.36
N GLY A 190 -14.02 14.20 -9.55
CA GLY A 190 -15.02 15.23 -9.84
C GLY A 190 -16.45 14.70 -9.80
N ARG A 191 -16.66 13.41 -10.10
CA ARG A 191 -17.98 12.77 -9.92
C ARG A 191 -18.32 12.57 -8.46
N LEU A 192 -17.35 12.16 -7.64
CA LEU A 192 -17.53 12.02 -6.19
C LEU A 192 -18.00 13.34 -5.56
N LEU A 193 -17.37 14.47 -5.94
CA LEU A 193 -17.76 15.79 -5.44
C LEU A 193 -19.18 16.20 -5.88
N ARG A 194 -19.59 15.89 -7.11
CA ARG A 194 -20.97 16.14 -7.58
C ARG A 194 -21.99 15.30 -6.82
N LEU A 195 -21.67 14.02 -6.62
CA LEU A 195 -22.52 13.09 -5.89
C LEU A 195 -22.74 13.54 -4.45
N GLU A 196 -21.71 14.09 -3.84
CA GLU A 196 -21.77 14.69 -2.51
C GLU A 196 -22.74 15.88 -2.45
N LEU A 197 -22.73 16.75 -3.46
CA LEU A 197 -23.70 17.86 -3.58
C LEU A 197 -25.14 17.36 -3.74
N ASP A 198 -25.35 16.28 -4.50
CA ASP A 198 -26.68 15.67 -4.66
C ASP A 198 -27.18 15.01 -3.38
N LEU A 199 -26.32 14.29 -2.66
CA LEU A 199 -26.63 13.69 -1.35
C LEU A 199 -27.03 14.74 -0.32
N ARG A 200 -26.44 15.94 -0.36
CA ARG A 200 -26.83 17.04 0.52
C ARG A 200 -28.26 17.53 0.26
N GLN A 201 -28.82 17.32 -0.92
CA GLN A 201 -30.15 17.82 -1.29
C GLN A 201 -31.25 16.76 -1.22
N VAL A 202 -30.89 15.49 -1.02
CA VAL A 202 -31.85 14.37 -1.03
C VAL A 202 -32.88 14.48 0.10
N VAL A 203 -34.16 14.26 -0.20
CA VAL A 203 -35.25 14.30 0.78
C VAL A 203 -35.69 12.90 1.12
N PHE A 204 -35.76 12.62 2.42
CA PHE A 204 -36.13 11.30 2.95
C PHE A 204 -36.92 11.40 4.24
N GLU A 205 -37.58 10.33 4.64
CA GLU A 205 -38.28 10.25 5.92
C GLU A 205 -37.34 9.75 7.03
N GLY A 206 -37.36 10.39 8.20
CA GLY A 206 -36.48 10.05 9.33
C GLY A 206 -35.27 10.98 9.52
N GLU A 207 -34.43 10.64 10.51
CA GLU A 207 -33.28 11.44 10.94
C GLU A 207 -32.00 11.14 10.14
N SER A 208 -31.86 9.92 9.62
CA SER A 208 -30.68 9.47 8.86
C SER A 208 -31.06 8.47 7.78
N GLU A 209 -30.39 8.53 6.64
CA GLU A 209 -30.51 7.53 5.58
C GLU A 209 -29.14 7.16 5.01
N THR A 210 -28.95 5.90 4.67
CA THR A 210 -27.69 5.37 4.13
C THR A 210 -27.92 4.82 2.72
N PHE A 211 -27.10 5.27 1.78
CA PHE A 211 -27.12 4.92 0.38
C PHE A 211 -25.86 4.14 -0.03
N GLY A 212 -25.96 3.39 -1.13
CA GLY A 212 -24.81 2.75 -1.77
C GLY A 212 -24.61 1.29 -1.38
N THR A 213 -23.36 0.83 -1.43
CA THR A 213 -22.96 -0.58 -1.29
C THR A 213 -21.85 -0.74 -0.24
N SER A 214 -21.37 -1.96 -0.01
CA SER A 214 -20.26 -2.21 0.91
C SER A 214 -18.92 -1.60 0.50
N THR A 215 -18.75 -1.14 -0.75
CA THR A 215 -17.52 -0.47 -1.21
C THR A 215 -17.61 1.05 -1.08
N VAL A 216 -18.81 1.60 -1.32
CA VAL A 216 -19.12 3.04 -1.24
C VAL A 216 -20.42 3.17 -0.49
N ARG A 217 -20.34 3.64 0.74
CA ARG A 217 -21.50 3.86 1.60
C ARG A 217 -21.58 5.34 1.94
N ALA A 218 -22.71 5.95 1.68
CA ALA A 218 -22.94 7.37 1.97
C ALA A 218 -24.08 7.49 2.98
N THR A 219 -23.82 8.04 4.16
CA THR A 219 -24.83 8.28 5.19
C THR A 219 -25.13 9.77 5.28
N VAL A 220 -26.40 10.13 5.13
CA VAL A 220 -26.89 11.50 5.25
C VAL A 220 -27.64 11.64 6.57
N LEU A 221 -27.21 12.59 7.40
CA LEU A 221 -27.79 12.87 8.72
C LEU A 221 -28.44 14.26 8.71
N LYS A 222 -29.67 14.35 9.22
CA LYS A 222 -30.35 15.63 9.46
C LYS A 222 -30.07 16.11 10.87
N ILE A 223 -29.46 17.27 10.99
CA ILE A 223 -29.08 17.88 12.26
C ILE A 223 -29.99 19.06 12.53
N GLY A 224 -30.96 18.82 13.42
CA GLY A 224 -31.82 19.87 13.96
C GLY A 224 -31.07 20.80 14.92
N PRO A 225 -31.67 21.94 15.28
CA PRO A 225 -31.03 22.96 16.11
C PRO A 225 -30.65 22.48 17.53
N SER A 226 -31.40 21.53 18.10
CA SER A 226 -31.09 20.92 19.41
C SER A 226 -29.83 20.04 19.35
N LYS A 227 -29.72 19.15 18.36
CA LYS A 227 -28.56 18.26 18.16
C LYS A 227 -27.29 19.03 17.80
N ALA A 228 -27.41 20.13 17.04
CA ALA A 228 -26.28 21.00 16.72
C ALA A 228 -25.64 21.70 17.94
N SER A 229 -26.30 21.69 19.10
CA SER A 229 -25.77 22.28 20.35
C SER A 229 -24.86 21.32 21.14
N GLN A 230 -24.73 20.07 20.68
CA GLN A 230 -23.92 19.02 21.29
C GLN A 230 -22.94 18.43 20.28
N ASP A 231 -21.92 17.74 20.77
CA ASP A 231 -20.98 17.03 19.91
C ASP A 231 -21.69 15.83 19.28
N LEU A 232 -21.54 15.65 17.97
CA LEU A 232 -22.18 14.58 17.23
C LEU A 232 -21.24 13.39 17.13
N HIS A 233 -21.66 12.28 17.71
CA HIS A 233 -20.94 11.03 17.68
C HIS A 233 -21.52 10.07 16.62
N PHE A 234 -20.65 9.50 15.80
CA PHE A 234 -20.99 8.48 14.82
C PHE A 234 -20.04 7.28 14.97
N MET A 235 -20.60 6.07 14.97
CA MET A 235 -19.83 4.84 15.05
C MET A 235 -20.27 3.90 13.92
N SER A 236 -19.30 3.36 13.18
CA SER A 236 -19.57 2.39 12.13
C SER A 236 -19.87 1.01 12.71
N GLU A 237 -20.58 0.18 11.95
CA GLU A 237 -20.68 -1.25 12.26
C GLU A 237 -19.28 -1.90 12.19
N LEU A 238 -19.05 -2.88 13.08
CA LEU A 238 -17.79 -3.62 13.11
C LEU A 238 -17.78 -4.71 12.03
N GLU A 239 -16.77 -4.67 11.16
CA GLU A 239 -16.55 -5.60 10.05
C GLU A 239 -15.49 -6.65 10.44
N VAL A 240 -15.91 -7.91 10.48
CA VAL A 240 -15.03 -9.04 10.82
C VAL A 240 -14.13 -9.41 9.63
N GLY A 241 -12.83 -9.58 9.85
CA GLY A 241 -11.88 -10.08 8.85
C GLY A 241 -11.20 -9.05 7.95
N ARG A 242 -11.32 -7.75 8.24
CA ARG A 242 -10.60 -6.66 7.54
C ARG A 242 -9.44 -6.12 8.37
N GLU A 243 -8.46 -5.46 7.74
CA GLU A 243 -7.37 -4.79 8.50
C GLU A 243 -7.93 -3.67 9.41
N VAL A 244 -8.91 -2.91 8.91
CA VAL A 244 -9.70 -1.93 9.68
C VAL A 244 -11.07 -2.55 9.94
N HIS A 245 -11.38 -2.77 11.21
CA HIS A 245 -12.64 -3.39 11.62
C HIS A 245 -13.76 -2.37 11.84
N GLY A 246 -13.45 -1.09 11.99
CA GLY A 246 -14.48 -0.07 12.18
C GLY A 246 -13.88 1.31 12.38
N PHE A 247 -14.72 2.32 12.44
CA PHE A 247 -14.31 3.68 12.71
C PHE A 247 -15.35 4.45 13.54
N GLU A 248 -14.87 5.48 14.22
CA GLU A 248 -15.65 6.42 15.03
C GLU A 248 -15.36 7.84 14.52
N VAL A 249 -16.38 8.67 14.41
CA VAL A 249 -16.25 10.09 14.07
C VAL A 249 -16.95 10.91 15.13
N ASN A 250 -16.23 11.86 15.72
CA ASN A 250 -16.78 12.83 16.65
C ASN A 250 -16.67 14.23 16.04
N LEU A 251 -17.81 14.86 15.78
CA LEU A 251 -17.92 16.21 15.25
C LEU A 251 -18.23 17.20 16.38
N PRO A 252 -17.38 18.20 16.64
CA PRO A 252 -17.57 19.13 17.74
C PRO A 252 -18.74 20.08 17.46
N LYS A 253 -19.50 20.47 18.49
CA LYS A 253 -20.63 21.42 18.34
C LYS A 253 -20.26 22.76 17.69
N ILE A 254 -19.01 23.19 17.84
CA ILE A 254 -18.49 24.44 17.28
C ILE A 254 -18.52 24.41 15.74
N LEU A 255 -18.39 23.23 15.14
CA LEU A 255 -18.53 23.03 13.70
C LEU A 255 -19.88 23.54 13.20
N PHE A 256 -20.96 23.10 13.83
CA PHE A 256 -22.32 23.50 13.45
C PHE A 256 -22.54 24.99 13.70
N ALA A 257 -21.98 25.55 14.77
CA ALA A 257 -22.04 26.98 15.03
C ALA A 257 -21.35 27.81 13.92
N GLN A 258 -20.19 27.36 13.42
CA GLN A 258 -19.45 28.00 12.34
C GLN A 258 -20.19 27.91 11.00
N VAL A 259 -20.72 26.74 10.65
CA VAL A 259 -21.46 26.51 9.40
C VAL A 259 -22.79 27.28 9.39
N ARG A 260 -23.49 27.35 10.53
CA ARG A 260 -24.77 28.06 10.67
C ARG A 260 -24.65 29.57 10.44
N GLY A 261 -23.50 30.16 10.76
CA GLY A 261 -23.25 31.60 10.63
C GLY A 261 -24.38 32.43 11.24
N ARG A 262 -25.06 33.27 10.44
CA ARG A 262 -26.20 34.12 10.89
C ARG A 262 -27.58 33.44 10.83
N ARG A 263 -27.73 32.24 10.24
CA ARG A 263 -29.03 31.58 10.01
C ARG A 263 -29.40 30.64 11.16
N ARG A 264 -29.93 31.19 12.27
CA ARG A 264 -30.15 30.45 13.53
C ARG A 264 -31.11 29.24 13.48
N ASN A 265 -31.99 29.13 12.48
CA ASN A 265 -33.06 28.12 12.43
C ASN A 265 -32.97 27.16 11.22
N ALA A 266 -31.85 27.08 10.52
CA ALA A 266 -31.70 26.15 9.39
C ALA A 266 -31.31 24.75 9.90
N GLU A 267 -31.97 23.72 9.36
CA GLU A 267 -31.51 22.34 9.52
C GLU A 267 -30.21 22.15 8.72
N GLU A 268 -29.20 21.56 9.38
CA GLU A 268 -27.93 21.25 8.75
C GLU A 268 -27.90 19.79 8.34
N ARG A 269 -27.16 19.49 7.28
CA ARG A 269 -27.00 18.13 6.77
C ARG A 269 -25.52 17.75 6.82
N VAL A 270 -25.26 16.59 7.41
CA VAL A 270 -23.94 15.97 7.44
C VAL A 270 -23.96 14.81 6.45
N VAL A 271 -23.00 14.79 5.54
CA VAL A 271 -22.78 13.67 4.62
C VAL A 271 -21.49 12.99 5.04
N LEU A 272 -21.60 11.72 5.41
CA LEU A 272 -20.47 10.87 5.76
C LEU A 272 -20.28 9.82 4.66
N MET A 273 -19.13 9.87 4.01
CA MET A 273 -18.71 8.94 2.96
C MET A 273 -17.76 7.90 3.54
N ASP A 274 -18.19 6.65 3.57
CA ASP A 274 -17.41 5.49 3.96
C ASP A 274 -16.96 4.72 2.70
N LEU A 275 -15.67 4.84 2.37
CA LEU A 275 -15.06 4.26 1.19
C LEU A 275 -14.08 3.16 1.61
N ASN A 276 -14.33 1.94 1.13
CA ASN A 276 -13.52 0.74 1.43
C ASN A 276 -12.53 0.39 0.31
N ASN A 277 -12.11 1.39 -0.46
CA ASN A 277 -11.12 1.25 -1.53
C ASN A 277 -10.51 2.61 -1.87
N LYS A 278 -9.18 2.68 -2.00
CA LYS A 278 -8.44 3.91 -2.28
C LYS A 278 -8.27 4.24 -3.77
N ALA A 279 -8.90 3.51 -4.70
CA ALA A 279 -8.67 3.66 -6.14
C ALA A 279 -8.91 5.08 -6.70
N LEU A 280 -9.72 5.89 -6.03
CA LEU A 280 -9.94 7.31 -6.39
C LEU A 280 -8.86 8.26 -5.83
N PHE A 281 -8.02 7.80 -4.90
CA PHE A 281 -7.09 8.58 -4.10
C PHE A 281 -5.66 8.03 -4.23
N GLN A 282 -5.11 8.13 -5.45
CA GLN A 282 -3.78 7.63 -5.79
C GLN A 282 -2.81 8.80 -5.98
N ASP A 283 -1.85 8.92 -5.09
CA ASP A 283 -0.73 9.87 -5.18
C ASP A 283 0.38 9.33 -6.09
N GLN A 284 1.38 10.16 -6.41
CA GLN A 284 2.48 9.77 -7.30
C GLN A 284 3.29 8.57 -6.78
N ASN A 285 3.37 8.41 -5.45
CA ASN A 285 4.13 7.36 -4.79
C ASN A 285 3.29 6.11 -4.51
N SER A 286 1.99 6.10 -4.88
CA SER A 286 1.06 4.99 -4.62
C SER A 286 1.05 4.55 -3.15
N SER A 287 1.07 5.52 -2.24
CA SER A 287 1.22 5.35 -0.80
C SER A 287 0.18 4.38 -0.23
N ARG A 288 0.59 3.52 0.71
CA ARG A 288 -0.29 2.50 1.31
C ARG A 288 -1.21 3.15 2.34
N VAL A 289 -2.52 3.03 2.12
CA VAL A 289 -3.57 3.44 3.07
C VAL A 289 -3.98 2.23 3.92
N LEU A 290 -4.12 2.42 5.23
CA LEU A 290 -4.53 1.39 6.17
C LEU A 290 -5.92 0.83 5.81
N GLY A 291 -5.99 -0.47 5.51
CA GLY A 291 -7.22 -1.15 5.08
C GLY A 291 -7.91 -0.55 3.84
N GLU A 292 -7.18 0.25 3.03
CA GLU A 292 -7.74 1.02 1.91
C GLU A 292 -8.93 1.92 2.29
N LYS A 293 -9.06 2.25 3.58
CA LYS A 293 -10.19 2.98 4.15
C LYS A 293 -10.01 4.48 3.95
N VAL A 294 -11.01 5.13 3.39
CA VAL A 294 -11.07 6.60 3.25
C VAL A 294 -12.42 7.09 3.76
N ILE A 295 -12.40 8.07 4.66
CA ILE A 295 -13.60 8.64 5.28
C ILE A 295 -13.74 10.10 4.84
N GLY A 296 -14.79 10.41 4.09
CA GLY A 296 -15.16 11.77 3.74
C GLY A 296 -16.21 12.32 4.69
N ILE A 297 -16.03 13.55 5.17
CA ILE A 297 -17.02 14.21 6.03
C ILE A 297 -17.28 15.60 5.47
N THR A 298 -18.54 15.93 5.22
CA THR A 298 -18.93 17.29 4.87
C THR A 298 -20.20 17.75 5.56
N VAL A 299 -20.26 19.05 5.83
CA VAL A 299 -21.37 19.70 6.54
C VAL A 299 -21.76 20.97 5.80
N GLY A 300 -23.05 21.10 5.49
CA GLY A 300 -23.56 22.28 4.80
C GLY A 300 -23.02 22.45 3.38
N ASN A 301 -22.91 23.70 2.90
CA ASN A 301 -22.52 24.02 1.51
C ASN A 301 -21.14 24.67 1.36
N THR A 302 -20.46 24.92 2.47
CA THR A 302 -19.16 25.63 2.48
C THR A 302 -18.05 24.73 2.94
N PRO A 303 -16.84 24.82 2.35
CA PRO A 303 -15.67 24.14 2.90
C PRO A 303 -15.39 24.64 4.31
N VAL A 304 -15.04 23.73 5.22
CA VAL A 304 -14.75 24.05 6.62
C VAL A 304 -13.29 23.78 6.89
N SER A 305 -12.58 24.81 7.36
CA SER A 305 -11.17 24.74 7.74
C SER A 305 -10.87 25.68 8.91
N GLY A 306 -9.83 25.39 9.68
CA GLY A 306 -9.40 26.23 10.80
C GLY A 306 -10.34 26.18 12.00
N LEU A 307 -10.91 25.00 12.29
CA LEU A 307 -11.74 24.78 13.46
C LEU A 307 -10.91 24.97 14.75
N PRO A 308 -11.42 25.67 15.76
CA PRO A 308 -10.73 25.85 17.04
C PRO A 308 -10.78 24.59 17.93
N GLN A 309 -11.65 23.64 17.60
CA GLN A 309 -11.72 22.33 18.22
C GLN A 309 -11.75 21.29 17.11
N ASP A 310 -10.87 20.30 17.22
CA ASP A 310 -10.67 19.32 16.17
C ASP A 310 -11.82 18.33 16.04
N VAL A 311 -12.04 17.91 14.79
CA VAL A 311 -12.81 16.72 14.47
C VAL A 311 -11.95 15.50 14.78
N VAL A 312 -12.52 14.56 15.52
CA VAL A 312 -11.79 13.36 15.96
C VAL A 312 -12.29 12.15 15.17
N LEU A 313 -11.40 11.52 14.40
CA LEU A 313 -11.66 10.24 13.74
C LEU A 313 -10.84 9.15 14.43
N LYS A 314 -11.47 8.05 14.84
CA LYS A 314 -10.76 6.88 15.35
C LYS A 314 -10.93 5.72 14.39
N PHE A 315 -9.83 5.09 14.03
CA PHE A 315 -9.80 3.89 13.20
C PHE A 315 -9.44 2.69 14.08
N PHE A 316 -10.34 1.72 14.18
CA PHE A 316 -10.09 0.47 14.89
C PHE A 316 -9.51 -0.56 13.94
N HIS A 317 -8.31 -1.06 14.26
CA HIS A 317 -7.56 -1.94 13.36
C HIS A 317 -6.86 -3.06 14.13
N VAL A 318 -6.45 -4.10 13.40
CA VAL A 318 -5.55 -5.13 13.94
C VAL A 318 -4.24 -4.49 14.41
N GLN A 319 -3.54 -5.17 15.31
CA GLN A 319 -2.24 -4.69 15.78
C GLN A 319 -1.28 -4.50 14.60
N LEU A 320 -0.77 -3.27 14.45
CA LEU A 320 0.13 -2.91 13.36
C LEU A 320 1.52 -3.53 13.58
N GLN A 321 2.20 -3.84 12.48
CA GLN A 321 3.60 -4.28 12.53
C GLN A 321 4.49 -3.13 13.02
N ARG A 322 5.50 -3.44 13.85
CA ARG A 322 6.41 -2.43 14.45
C ARG A 322 7.14 -1.57 13.41
N ASN A 323 7.37 -2.11 12.22
CA ASN A 323 8.07 -1.47 11.12
C ASN A 323 7.21 -0.43 10.36
N VAL A 324 6.00 -0.15 10.82
CA VAL A 324 5.06 0.74 10.13
C VAL A 324 4.48 1.76 11.10
N THR A 325 4.67 3.04 10.78
CA THR A 325 4.12 4.14 11.56
C THR A 325 2.87 4.68 10.87
N PRO A 326 1.69 4.60 11.50
CA PRO A 326 0.48 5.19 10.95
C PRO A 326 0.57 6.72 11.04
N ARG A 327 0.11 7.42 9.99
CA ARG A 327 -0.01 8.89 9.95
C ARG A 327 -1.35 9.31 9.38
N CYS A 328 -2.06 10.15 10.12
CA CYS A 328 -3.31 10.75 9.67
C CYS A 328 -3.04 11.77 8.58
N VAL A 329 -3.76 11.63 7.47
CA VAL A 329 -3.66 12.51 6.31
C VAL A 329 -5.03 12.80 5.73
N PHE A 330 -5.08 13.84 4.91
CA PHE A 330 -6.22 14.16 4.08
C PHE A 330 -5.82 14.26 2.61
N TRP A 331 -6.82 14.07 1.74
CA TRP A 331 -6.63 14.18 0.30
C TRP A 331 -6.76 15.64 -0.14
N ASP A 332 -5.67 16.19 -0.67
CA ASP A 332 -5.64 17.52 -1.27
C ASP A 332 -5.57 17.41 -2.80
N VAL A 333 -6.40 18.18 -3.50
CA VAL A 333 -6.46 18.17 -4.96
C VAL A 333 -5.84 19.44 -5.51
N ASP A 334 -4.70 19.30 -6.18
CA ASP A 334 -4.05 20.43 -6.82
C ASP A 334 -4.80 20.82 -8.09
N SER A 335 -5.37 22.04 -8.06
CA SER A 335 -6.20 22.62 -9.14
C SER A 335 -5.49 22.76 -10.49
N SER A 336 -4.15 22.69 -10.50
CA SER A 336 -3.29 22.98 -11.66
C SER A 336 -2.99 21.75 -12.55
N HIS A 337 -2.90 20.55 -11.97
CA HIS A 337 -2.42 19.35 -12.69
C HIS A 337 -3.36 18.14 -12.64
N GLY A 338 -4.51 18.25 -11.96
CA GLY A 338 -5.50 17.17 -11.89
C GLY A 338 -5.01 15.92 -11.15
N ARG A 339 -3.87 16.00 -10.46
CA ARG A 339 -3.32 14.98 -9.56
C ARG A 339 -3.48 15.45 -8.12
N GLY A 340 -4.04 14.60 -7.27
CA GLY A 340 -4.11 14.86 -5.83
C GLY A 340 -2.91 14.29 -5.08
N SER A 341 -2.72 14.73 -3.85
CA SER A 341 -1.67 14.29 -2.95
C SER A 341 -2.20 14.17 -1.52
N TRP A 342 -1.63 13.25 -0.75
CA TRP A 342 -1.90 13.15 0.67
C TRP A 342 -1.10 14.20 1.46
N LYS A 343 -1.77 14.97 2.30
CA LYS A 343 -1.16 15.97 3.19
C LYS A 343 -1.57 15.74 4.64
N SER A 344 -0.75 16.17 5.59
CA SER A 344 -1.03 16.06 7.04
C SER A 344 -1.28 17.42 7.70
N ASP A 345 -1.34 18.50 6.94
CA ASP A 345 -1.50 19.85 7.48
C ASP A 345 -2.82 20.01 8.25
N GLY A 346 -2.72 20.50 9.50
CA GLY A 346 -3.88 20.66 10.38
C GLY A 346 -4.47 19.34 10.90
N CYS A 347 -3.73 18.23 10.80
CA CYS A 347 -4.10 16.92 11.34
C CYS A 347 -3.00 16.35 12.26
N GLU A 348 -3.35 16.05 13.51
CA GLU A 348 -2.49 15.36 14.47
C GLU A 348 -2.84 13.86 14.55
N THR A 349 -1.82 13.03 14.79
CA THR A 349 -1.96 11.57 14.86
C THR A 349 -1.60 11.08 16.25
N GLU A 350 -2.55 10.42 16.93
CA GLU A 350 -2.28 9.65 18.15
C GLU A 350 -2.32 8.15 17.83
N THR A 351 -1.18 7.48 18.01
CA THR A 351 -1.03 6.06 17.69
C THR A 351 -1.30 5.18 18.90
N GLY A 352 -2.22 4.23 18.78
CA GLY A 352 -2.46 3.17 19.76
C GLY A 352 -2.23 1.78 19.17
N ASN A 353 -2.16 0.76 20.01
CA ASN A 353 -1.85 -0.61 19.57
C ASN A 353 -2.91 -1.17 18.58
N ASN A 354 -4.20 -0.95 18.87
CA ASN A 354 -5.33 -1.46 18.09
C ASN A 354 -6.24 -0.33 17.57
N GLN A 355 -5.79 0.91 17.69
CA GLN A 355 -6.53 2.08 17.24
C GLN A 355 -5.58 3.20 16.85
N THR A 356 -5.95 3.97 15.84
CA THR A 356 -5.28 5.22 15.47
C THR A 356 -6.30 6.35 15.54
N VAL A 357 -5.97 7.42 16.24
CA VAL A 357 -6.84 8.60 16.39
C VAL A 357 -6.26 9.76 15.59
N CYS A 358 -7.10 10.36 14.76
CA CYS A 358 -6.80 11.53 13.95
C CYS A 358 -7.58 12.73 14.49
N ARG A 359 -6.88 13.81 14.81
CA ARG A 359 -7.49 15.09 15.19
C ARG A 359 -7.23 16.10 14.10
N CYS A 360 -8.27 16.55 13.42
CA CYS A 360 -8.14 17.46 12.28
C CYS A 360 -8.99 18.72 12.45
N ASN A 361 -8.45 19.87 12.06
CA ASN A 361 -9.13 21.16 12.19
C ASN A 361 -9.95 21.55 10.93
N HIS A 362 -10.21 20.61 10.03
CA HIS A 362 -10.93 20.83 8.78
C HIS A 362 -11.82 19.63 8.43
N LEU A 363 -12.62 19.76 7.38
CA LEU A 363 -13.48 18.70 6.87
C LEU A 363 -13.14 18.38 5.42
N THR A 364 -12.64 17.18 5.18
CA THR A 364 -12.20 16.69 3.87
C THR A 364 -12.35 15.16 3.77
N TYR A 365 -11.52 14.51 2.96
CA TYR A 365 -11.39 13.06 2.86
C TYR A 365 -10.15 12.61 3.61
N PHE A 366 -10.35 11.92 4.73
CA PHE A 366 -9.29 11.47 5.64
C PHE A 366 -8.92 10.01 5.40
N ALA A 367 -7.66 9.71 5.64
CA ALA A 367 -7.11 8.36 5.62
C ALA A 367 -5.95 8.23 6.61
N VAL A 368 -5.59 7.00 6.96
CA VAL A 368 -4.36 6.70 7.70
C VAL A 368 -3.35 6.10 6.72
N LEU A 369 -2.24 6.79 6.50
CA LEU A 369 -1.13 6.27 5.70
C LEU A 369 -0.20 5.42 6.54
N MET A 370 0.25 4.34 5.93
CA MET A 370 1.19 3.38 6.49
C MET A 370 2.60 3.74 6.02
N MET A 371 3.33 4.53 6.81
CA MET A 371 4.69 4.90 6.49
C MET A 371 5.63 3.76 6.89
N SER A 372 6.37 3.23 5.92
CA SER A 372 7.43 2.25 6.18
C SER A 372 8.60 2.98 6.84
N SER A 373 8.62 3.01 8.17
CA SER A 373 9.81 3.42 8.90
C SER A 373 10.76 2.23 8.94
N PRO A 374 11.96 2.29 8.33
CA PRO A 374 12.99 1.34 8.69
C PRO A 374 13.28 1.58 10.18
N GLU A 375 12.79 0.66 11.02
CA GLU A 375 12.98 0.58 12.48
C GLU A 375 14.47 0.41 12.81
N ILE A 376 15.26 1.44 12.52
CA ILE A 376 16.49 1.72 13.21
C ILE A 376 16.07 2.79 14.20
N ASP A 377 15.78 2.33 15.43
CA ASP A 377 15.45 3.16 16.59
C ASP A 377 16.38 4.37 16.66
N TYR A 378 15.90 5.51 17.16
CA TYR A 378 16.68 6.75 17.23
C TYR A 378 18.03 6.53 17.92
N ILE A 379 18.01 5.71 18.97
CA ILE A 379 19.17 5.24 19.74
C ILE A 379 20.19 4.57 18.83
N HIS A 380 19.73 3.67 17.94
CA HIS A 380 20.61 2.93 17.05
C HIS A 380 21.21 3.83 15.96
N LYS A 381 20.47 4.84 15.46
CA LYS A 381 21.03 5.81 14.50
C LYS A 381 22.17 6.61 15.11
N GLU A 382 22.00 7.14 16.32
CA GLU A 382 23.04 7.91 17.01
C GLU A 382 24.30 7.06 17.25
N TYR A 383 24.14 5.84 17.76
CA TYR A 383 25.27 4.93 17.97
C TYR A 383 25.97 4.57 16.66
N LEU A 384 25.22 4.32 15.58
CA LEU A 384 25.83 4.04 14.28
C LEU A 384 26.64 5.23 13.76
N THR A 385 26.13 6.46 13.92
CA THR A 385 26.87 7.67 13.53
C THR A 385 28.17 7.79 14.32
N ILE A 386 28.15 7.61 15.64
CA ILE A 386 29.35 7.65 16.49
C ILE A 386 30.37 6.58 16.07
N ILE A 387 29.91 5.34 15.84
CA ILE A 387 30.78 4.24 15.37
C ILE A 387 31.40 4.58 14.02
N THR A 388 30.62 5.16 13.11
CA THR A 388 31.08 5.53 11.76
C THR A 388 32.11 6.64 11.84
N TYR A 389 31.84 7.70 12.62
CA TYR A 389 32.75 8.82 12.82
C TYR A 389 34.11 8.39 13.39
N ILE A 390 34.11 7.64 14.51
CA ILE A 390 35.34 7.15 15.13
C ILE A 390 36.08 6.18 14.19
N GLY A 391 35.33 5.27 13.53
CA GLY A 391 35.90 4.31 12.60
C GLY A 391 36.61 4.98 11.42
N CYS A 392 35.96 5.95 10.77
CA CYS A 392 36.53 6.72 9.66
C CYS A 392 37.79 7.48 10.06
N ILE A 393 37.88 8.06 11.27
CA ILE A 393 39.11 8.71 11.75
C ILE A 393 40.25 7.70 11.86
N ILE A 394 40.00 6.55 12.49
CA ILE A 394 41.01 5.49 12.67
C ILE A 394 41.46 4.96 11.30
N SER A 395 40.52 4.69 10.39
CA SER A 395 40.78 4.21 9.04
C SER A 395 41.57 5.23 8.21
N ALA A 396 41.22 6.52 8.25
CA ALA A 396 41.92 7.57 7.52
C ALA A 396 43.38 7.70 8.00
N VAL A 397 43.62 7.71 9.31
CA VAL A 397 44.98 7.79 9.88
C VAL A 397 45.81 6.56 9.52
N ALA A 398 45.23 5.36 9.63
CA ALA A 398 45.91 4.12 9.27
C ALA A 398 46.26 4.07 7.77
N SER A 399 45.31 4.49 6.92
CA SER A 399 45.49 4.57 5.47
C SER A 399 46.61 5.54 5.12
N LEU A 400 46.62 6.74 5.70
CA LEU A 400 47.65 7.75 5.50
C LEU A 400 49.03 7.26 5.93
N PHE A 401 49.14 6.66 7.13
CA PHE A 401 50.40 6.11 7.63
C PHE A 401 50.96 5.04 6.70
N THR A 402 50.10 4.16 6.21
CA THR A 402 50.48 3.10 5.26
C THR A 402 50.99 3.70 3.96
N ILE A 403 50.26 4.64 3.35
CA ILE A 403 50.67 5.32 2.11
C ILE A 403 52.06 5.96 2.30
N ILE A 404 52.27 6.71 3.40
CA ILE A 404 53.56 7.34 3.71
C ILE A 404 54.66 6.29 3.87
N PHE A 405 54.41 5.23 4.64
CA PHE A 405 55.37 4.15 4.86
C PHE A 405 55.82 3.52 3.55
N PHE A 406 54.88 3.25 2.65
CA PHE A 406 55.16 2.71 1.32
C PHE A 406 55.92 3.69 0.43
N CYS A 407 55.52 4.96 0.36
CA CYS A 407 56.24 5.98 -0.41
C CYS A 407 57.69 6.13 0.06
N CYS A 408 57.93 6.08 1.37
CA CYS A 408 59.26 6.17 1.96
C CYS A 408 60.09 4.90 1.76
N CYS A 409 59.49 3.71 1.90
CA CYS A 409 60.20 2.42 1.77
C CYS A 409 60.41 1.97 0.33
N SER A 410 59.52 2.35 -0.60
CA SER A 410 59.59 1.97 -2.03
C SER A 410 60.82 2.57 -2.73
N ARG A 411 61.40 3.65 -2.22
CA ARG A 411 62.66 4.22 -2.75
C ARG A 411 63.87 3.28 -2.62
N ARG A 412 63.78 2.20 -1.82
CA ARG A 412 64.92 1.31 -1.53
C ARG A 412 64.88 -0.07 -2.20
N LYS A 413 63.79 -0.49 -2.87
CA LYS A 413 63.69 -1.89 -3.34
C LYS A 413 62.87 -2.03 -4.63
N HIS A 414 63.55 -1.87 -5.76
CA HIS A 414 63.00 -2.08 -7.10
C HIS A 414 63.31 -3.52 -7.56
N ARG A 415 62.36 -4.45 -7.41
CA ARG A 415 62.25 -5.63 -8.31
C ARG A 415 60.95 -6.42 -8.08
N ASP A 416 60.23 -6.62 -9.17
CA ASP A 416 59.27 -7.69 -9.48
C ASP A 416 57.90 -7.74 -8.74
N GLY A 417 57.64 -6.90 -7.72
CA GLY A 417 56.34 -6.83 -7.01
C GLY A 417 55.51 -5.56 -7.24
N THR A 418 55.95 -4.68 -8.13
CA THR A 418 55.57 -3.26 -8.18
C THR A 418 54.11 -2.98 -8.54
N ILE A 419 53.49 -3.77 -9.43
CA ILE A 419 52.13 -3.51 -9.94
C ILE A 419 51.06 -3.70 -8.85
N ASN A 420 51.14 -4.79 -8.08
CA ASN A 420 50.16 -5.09 -7.03
C ASN A 420 50.19 -4.03 -5.92
N ILE A 421 51.39 -3.58 -5.56
CA ILE A 421 51.58 -2.53 -4.55
C ILE A 421 50.90 -1.23 -5.01
N TYR A 422 51.06 -0.83 -6.27
CA TYR A 422 50.39 0.37 -6.79
C TYR A 422 48.85 0.24 -6.77
N ILE A 423 48.30 -0.92 -7.10
CA ILE A 423 46.84 -1.15 -7.04
C ILE A 423 46.35 -1.04 -5.60
N HIS A 424 47.04 -1.67 -4.64
CA HIS A 424 46.72 -1.54 -3.21
C HIS A 424 46.82 -0.09 -2.72
N MET A 425 47.81 0.69 -3.17
CA MET A 425 47.93 2.11 -2.81
C MET A 425 46.78 2.95 -3.35
N ASN A 426 46.32 2.68 -4.58
CA ASN A 426 45.18 3.40 -5.16
C ASN A 426 43.88 3.09 -4.42
N LEU A 427 43.64 1.83 -4.04
CA LEU A 427 42.50 1.50 -3.19
C LEU A 427 42.58 2.21 -1.84
N LEU A 428 43.76 2.20 -1.21
CA LEU A 428 43.94 2.85 0.09
C LEU A 428 43.76 4.37 -0.01
N GLY A 429 44.16 4.97 -1.13
CA GLY A 429 43.87 6.36 -1.46
C GLY A 429 42.38 6.63 -1.65
N ALA A 430 41.64 5.70 -2.28
CA ALA A 430 40.19 5.82 -2.45
C ALA A 430 39.43 5.68 -1.11
N ILE A 431 39.86 4.76 -0.23
CA ILE A 431 39.33 4.62 1.13
C ILE A 431 39.59 5.89 1.94
N PHE A 432 40.83 6.41 1.91
CA PHE A 432 41.16 7.67 2.57
C PHE A 432 40.30 8.83 2.06
N LEU A 433 40.09 8.92 0.74
CA LEU A 433 39.24 9.94 0.14
C LEU A 433 37.79 9.81 0.63
N LEU A 434 37.26 8.59 0.70
CA LEU A 434 35.90 8.31 1.20
C LEU A 434 35.74 8.69 2.68
N ASP A 435 36.68 8.27 3.53
CA ASP A 435 36.66 8.59 4.97
C ASP A 435 36.70 10.11 5.20
N VAL A 436 37.59 10.82 4.51
CA VAL A 436 37.67 12.29 4.61
C VAL A 436 36.40 12.96 4.07
N SER A 437 35.85 12.45 2.96
CA SER A 437 34.59 12.98 2.40
C SER A 437 33.43 12.84 3.39
N PHE A 438 33.37 11.73 4.11
CA PHE A 438 32.34 11.46 5.11
C PHE A 438 32.45 12.44 6.29
N LEU A 439 33.66 12.60 6.85
CA LEU A 439 33.93 13.53 7.93
C LEU A 439 33.63 14.99 7.56
N ILE A 440 33.96 15.41 6.32
CA ILE A 440 33.63 16.73 5.80
C ILE A 440 32.11 16.91 5.68
N THR A 441 31.40 15.90 5.18
CA THR A 441 29.95 15.95 4.98
C THR A 441 29.20 16.10 6.29
N GLU A 442 29.63 15.40 7.32
CA GLU A 442 29.05 15.52 8.67
C GLU A 442 29.26 16.92 9.26
N HIS A 443 30.45 17.50 9.11
CA HIS A 443 30.72 18.86 9.57
C HIS A 443 29.95 19.92 8.75
N LEU A 444 29.92 19.79 7.42
CA LEU A 444 29.26 20.74 6.55
C LEU A 444 27.74 20.67 6.64
N ALA A 445 27.16 19.54 7.04
CA ALA A 445 25.73 19.46 7.34
C ALA A 445 25.29 20.37 8.51
N PHE A 446 26.24 20.78 9.36
CA PHE A 446 26.00 21.76 10.43
C PHE A 446 26.13 23.22 9.96
N ILE A 447 26.74 23.46 8.80
CA ILE A 447 26.96 24.81 8.23
C ILE A 447 25.91 25.05 7.15
N ASP A 448 25.08 26.08 7.33
CA ASP A 448 23.89 26.38 6.52
C ASP A 448 24.17 26.92 5.10
N SER A 449 25.14 26.32 4.40
CA SER A 449 25.53 26.68 3.04
C SER A 449 25.11 25.61 2.04
N GLU A 450 24.08 25.91 1.25
CA GLU A 450 23.52 25.01 0.24
C GLU A 450 24.56 24.56 -0.81
N ALA A 451 25.41 25.48 -1.26
CA ALA A 451 26.45 25.19 -2.24
C ALA A 451 27.54 24.27 -1.69
N ALA A 452 27.96 24.47 -0.43
CA ALA A 452 28.93 23.61 0.24
C ALA A 452 28.37 22.21 0.46
N CYS A 453 27.09 22.11 0.85
CA CYS A 453 26.41 20.83 1.03
C CYS A 453 26.31 20.04 -0.29
N LYS A 454 25.92 20.71 -1.39
CA LYS A 454 25.92 20.12 -2.74
C LYS A 454 27.30 19.61 -3.15
N ALA A 455 28.34 20.42 -2.97
CA ALA A 455 29.71 20.03 -3.31
C ALA A 455 30.20 18.84 -2.46
N SER A 456 29.89 18.83 -1.16
CA SER A 456 30.26 17.74 -0.26
C SER A 456 29.56 16.43 -0.62
N GLY A 457 28.24 16.47 -0.90
CA GLY A 457 27.49 15.29 -1.33
C GLY A 457 27.98 14.73 -2.66
N MET A 458 28.37 15.61 -3.60
CA MET A 458 28.99 15.21 -4.87
C MET A 458 30.34 14.52 -4.63
N PHE A 459 31.18 15.09 -3.76
CA PHE A 459 32.48 14.54 -3.42
C PHE A 459 32.36 13.19 -2.70
N LEU A 460 31.43 13.05 -1.76
CA LEU A 460 31.13 11.79 -1.08
C LEU A 460 30.67 10.70 -2.06
N HIS A 461 29.77 11.04 -2.99
CA HIS A 461 29.31 10.10 -4.02
C HIS A 461 30.46 9.68 -4.96
N LEU A 462 31.31 10.61 -5.38
CA LEU A 462 32.49 10.33 -6.19
C LEU A 462 33.45 9.37 -5.46
N SER A 463 33.80 9.69 -4.22
CA SER A 463 34.72 8.88 -3.41
C SER A 463 34.19 7.47 -3.16
N LEU A 464 32.87 7.33 -2.95
CA LEU A 464 32.21 6.04 -2.80
C LEU A 464 32.37 5.18 -4.07
N LEU A 465 32.04 5.73 -5.24
CA LEU A 465 32.17 5.02 -6.51
C LEU A 465 33.63 4.66 -6.83
N CYS A 466 34.57 5.56 -6.54
CA CYS A 466 36.01 5.30 -6.64
C CYS A 466 36.46 4.15 -5.74
N CYS A 467 35.98 4.10 -4.50
CA CYS A 467 36.31 3.00 -3.59
C CYS A 467 35.79 1.66 -4.13
N LEU A 468 34.53 1.64 -4.62
CA LEU A 468 33.92 0.45 -5.21
C LEU A 468 34.65 -0.03 -6.48
N THR A 469 35.01 0.88 -7.40
CA THR A 469 35.78 0.51 -8.61
C THR A 469 37.15 -0.04 -8.26
N TRP A 470 37.89 0.61 -7.36
CA TRP A 470 39.23 0.17 -6.97
C TRP A 470 39.22 -1.16 -6.24
N MET A 471 38.21 -1.41 -5.42
CA MET A 471 38.03 -2.70 -4.78
C MET A 471 37.70 -3.80 -5.79
N GLY A 472 36.89 -3.51 -6.82
CA GLY A 472 36.68 -4.41 -7.96
C GLY A 472 37.97 -4.72 -8.73
N ILE A 473 38.78 -3.69 -9.00
CA ILE A 473 40.08 -3.82 -9.68
C ILE A 473 41.06 -4.65 -8.86
N GLU A 474 41.11 -4.42 -7.54
CA GLU A 474 41.93 -5.20 -6.63
C GLU A 474 41.48 -6.66 -6.58
N GLY A 475 40.17 -6.92 -6.53
CA GLY A 475 39.60 -8.27 -6.59
C GLY A 475 40.00 -9.03 -7.86
N TYR A 476 39.93 -8.37 -9.02
CA TYR A 476 40.42 -8.93 -10.28
C TYR A 476 41.94 -9.18 -10.27
N ASN A 477 42.71 -8.25 -9.69
CA ASN A 477 44.15 -8.36 -9.61
C ASN A 477 44.59 -9.54 -8.72
N LEU A 478 43.94 -9.72 -7.57
CA LEU A 478 44.17 -10.84 -6.67
C LEU A 478 43.77 -12.18 -7.32
N TYR A 479 42.65 -12.22 -8.05
CA TYR A 479 42.27 -13.38 -8.85
C TYR A 479 43.35 -13.78 -9.85
N ARG A 480 43.91 -12.80 -10.57
CA ARG A 480 45.01 -13.04 -11.52
C ARG A 480 46.23 -13.62 -10.79
N LEU A 481 46.59 -13.10 -9.62
CA LEU A 481 47.75 -13.54 -8.86
C LEU A 481 47.62 -14.98 -8.32
N VAL A 482 46.43 -15.38 -7.89
CA VAL A 482 46.17 -16.69 -7.29
C VAL A 482 45.88 -17.77 -8.34
N VAL A 483 45.09 -17.46 -9.37
CA VAL A 483 44.57 -18.46 -10.32
C VAL A 483 45.37 -18.50 -11.62
N LYS A 484 45.77 -17.34 -12.16
CA LYS A 484 46.53 -17.26 -13.42
C LYS A 484 48.01 -17.05 -13.13
N VAL A 485 48.73 -18.15 -12.90
CA VAL A 485 50.19 -18.15 -12.71
C VAL A 485 50.85 -17.41 -13.87
N PHE A 486 51.52 -16.30 -13.54
CA PHE A 486 52.05 -15.25 -14.41
C PHE A 486 52.55 -15.70 -15.80
N ASN A 487 51.90 -15.24 -16.89
CA ASN A 487 52.60 -14.94 -18.14
C ASN A 487 51.80 -14.07 -19.15
N THR A 488 51.30 -12.90 -18.75
CA THR A 488 50.79 -11.90 -19.71
C THR A 488 51.26 -10.51 -19.30
N TYR A 489 52.40 -10.07 -19.83
CA TYR A 489 52.85 -8.69 -19.72
C TYR A 489 51.99 -7.83 -20.65
N VAL A 490 51.14 -6.99 -20.07
CA VAL A 490 50.34 -6.01 -20.82
C VAL A 490 51.00 -4.65 -20.63
N GLU A 491 51.45 -4.05 -21.72
CA GLU A 491 52.01 -2.69 -21.68
C GLU A 491 50.98 -1.69 -21.12
N HIS A 492 51.45 -0.75 -20.30
CA HIS A 492 50.65 0.31 -19.67
C HIS A 492 49.45 -0.18 -18.84
N PHE A 493 49.53 -1.40 -18.27
CA PHE A 493 48.44 -2.00 -17.49
C PHE A 493 47.94 -1.12 -16.33
N ILE A 494 48.84 -0.49 -15.57
CA ILE A 494 48.47 0.41 -14.46
C ILE A 494 47.70 1.64 -14.96
N LEU A 495 48.15 2.25 -16.07
CA LEU A 495 47.51 3.46 -16.60
C LEU A 495 46.07 3.17 -17.04
N LYS A 496 45.83 2.02 -17.69
CA LYS A 496 44.49 1.56 -18.06
C LYS A 496 43.60 1.35 -16.81
N LEU A 497 44.15 0.75 -15.76
CA LEU A 497 43.41 0.55 -14.50
C LEU A 497 43.12 1.88 -13.80
N CYS A 498 44.04 2.84 -13.78
CA CYS A 498 43.78 4.16 -13.22
C CYS A 498 42.71 4.93 -14.01
N LEU A 499 42.73 4.82 -15.34
CA LEU A 499 41.70 5.44 -16.18
C LEU A 499 40.31 4.85 -15.92
N VAL A 500 40.21 3.54 -15.69
CA VAL A 500 38.93 2.90 -15.30
C VAL A 500 38.56 3.24 -13.86
N GLY A 501 39.50 3.10 -12.92
CA GLY A 501 39.26 3.23 -11.48
C GLY A 501 38.84 4.64 -11.07
N TRP A 502 39.48 5.67 -11.63
CA TRP A 502 39.16 7.07 -11.34
C TRP A 502 38.25 7.71 -12.40
N GLY A 503 38.46 7.38 -13.69
CA GLY A 503 37.74 8.03 -14.78
C GLY A 503 36.26 7.63 -14.87
N LEU A 504 35.93 6.37 -14.63
CA LEU A 504 34.53 5.91 -14.67
C LEU A 504 33.67 6.59 -13.59
N PRO A 505 34.08 6.65 -12.30
CA PRO A 505 33.36 7.41 -11.27
C PRO A 505 33.21 8.90 -11.58
N ILE A 506 34.28 9.54 -12.05
CA ILE A 506 34.26 10.96 -12.43
C ILE A 506 33.25 11.21 -13.55
N PHE A 507 33.22 10.33 -14.56
CA PHE A 507 32.26 10.42 -15.66
C PHE A 507 30.81 10.29 -15.17
N ILE A 508 30.51 9.28 -14.34
CA ILE A 508 29.15 9.03 -13.81
C ILE A 508 28.66 10.24 -13.01
N VAL A 509 29.44 10.69 -12.04
CA VAL A 509 29.08 11.83 -11.18
C VAL A 509 28.99 13.13 -11.99
N GLY A 510 29.89 13.31 -12.97
CA GLY A 510 29.87 14.46 -13.88
C GLY A 510 28.60 14.53 -14.71
N VAL A 511 28.11 13.41 -15.24
CA VAL A 511 26.84 13.35 -15.98
C VAL A 511 25.66 13.68 -15.07
N ILE A 512 25.59 13.09 -13.86
CA ILE A 512 24.50 13.36 -12.90
C ILE A 512 24.42 14.85 -12.55
N PHE A 513 25.57 15.45 -12.26
CA PHE A 513 25.66 16.88 -11.94
C PHE A 513 25.29 17.78 -13.13
N ARG A 514 25.63 17.37 -14.35
CA ARG A 514 25.30 18.11 -15.58
C ARG A 514 23.82 18.05 -15.93
N VAL A 515 23.15 16.92 -15.67
CA VAL A 515 21.72 16.75 -15.96
C VAL A 515 20.90 17.62 -15.02
N ASP A 516 21.15 17.54 -13.72
CA ASP A 516 20.44 18.37 -12.74
C ASP A 516 21.28 18.54 -11.45
N GLN A 517 21.53 19.79 -11.09
CA GLN A 517 22.30 20.16 -9.91
C GLN A 517 21.48 19.99 -8.61
N THR A 518 20.16 19.87 -8.71
CA THR A 518 19.26 19.64 -7.57
C THR A 518 19.26 18.19 -7.08
N ASN A 519 19.89 17.28 -7.84
CA ASN A 519 20.07 15.87 -7.47
C ASN A 519 20.92 15.66 -6.21
N TYR A 520 21.71 16.67 -5.82
CA TYR A 520 22.49 16.69 -4.59
C TYR A 520 21.96 17.79 -3.69
N GLY A 521 21.89 17.54 -2.38
CA GLY A 521 21.38 18.53 -1.44
C GLY A 521 21.30 17.99 -0.01
N PRO A 522 20.69 18.78 0.91
CA PRO A 522 20.41 18.30 2.25
C PRO A 522 19.39 17.16 2.17
N PHE A 523 19.82 15.98 2.59
CA PHE A 523 18.97 14.82 2.78
C PHE A 523 18.55 14.79 4.25
N HIS A 524 17.30 15.14 4.51
CA HIS A 524 16.72 15.13 5.84
C HIS A 524 16.28 13.72 6.18
N ILE A 525 16.95 13.13 7.17
CA ILE A 525 16.47 11.91 7.80
C ILE A 525 15.63 12.39 8.99
N GLU A 526 14.30 12.23 8.89
CA GLU A 526 13.42 12.44 10.04
C GLU A 526 13.83 11.44 11.14
N VAL A 527 14.35 11.97 12.24
CA VAL A 527 14.64 11.20 13.45
C VAL A 527 13.57 11.57 14.48
N PHE A 528 12.71 10.60 14.78
CA PHE A 528 11.70 10.75 15.82
C PHE A 528 12.37 10.51 17.17
N GLU A 529 12.59 11.57 17.94
CA GLU A 529 13.21 11.54 19.27
C GLU A 529 12.17 11.16 20.35
N SER A 530 10.90 11.55 20.13
CA SER A 530 9.71 11.13 20.90
C SER A 530 8.43 11.61 20.21
N LEU A 531 7.24 11.24 20.72
CA LEU A 531 5.90 11.59 20.18
C LEU A 531 5.70 13.11 19.97
N GLU A 532 6.49 13.97 20.60
CA GLU A 532 6.39 15.45 20.52
C GLU A 532 7.64 16.15 19.93
N LYS A 533 8.74 15.45 19.64
CA LYS A 533 9.96 16.06 19.09
C LYS A 533 10.53 15.24 17.93
N SER A 534 10.49 15.83 16.74
CA SER A 534 11.24 15.38 15.56
C SER A 534 12.49 16.25 15.41
N THR A 535 13.66 15.64 15.49
CA THR A 535 14.94 16.28 15.12
C THR A 535 15.34 15.81 13.72
N ASN A 536 15.65 16.75 12.84
CA ASN A 536 16.08 16.44 11.48
C ASN A 536 17.59 16.20 11.48
N ALA A 537 18.01 14.93 11.44
CA ALA A 537 19.40 14.61 11.12
C ALA A 537 19.61 14.90 9.63
N THR A 538 20.33 15.97 9.32
CA THR A 538 20.58 16.40 7.94
C THR A 538 21.94 15.87 7.53
N ILE A 539 22.02 15.19 6.39
CA ILE A 539 23.29 14.80 5.75
C ILE A 539 23.27 15.30 4.31
N CYS A 540 24.40 15.76 3.78
CA CYS A 540 24.45 16.18 2.38
C CYS A 540 24.60 14.95 1.46
N TRP A 541 23.53 14.60 0.74
CA TRP A 541 23.48 13.39 -0.07
C TRP A 541 22.60 13.53 -1.31
N ILE A 542 22.47 12.43 -2.07
CA ILE A 542 21.62 12.33 -3.25
C ILE A 542 20.15 12.41 -2.82
N THR A 543 19.42 13.39 -3.33
CA THR A 543 18.00 13.63 -3.02
C THR A 543 17.06 12.81 -3.91
N ALA A 544 17.50 12.50 -5.14
CA ALA A 544 16.70 11.78 -6.12
C ALA A 544 16.73 10.24 -5.88
N PRO A 545 15.59 9.59 -5.55
CA PRO A 545 15.55 8.16 -5.22
C PRO A 545 15.90 7.27 -6.43
N LEU A 546 15.58 7.71 -7.65
CA LEU A 546 15.92 6.97 -8.87
C LEU A 546 17.44 6.84 -9.06
N ILE A 547 18.18 7.92 -8.81
CA ILE A 547 19.64 7.95 -8.95
C ILE A 547 20.28 7.11 -7.85
N HIS A 548 19.80 7.23 -6.62
CA HIS A 548 20.24 6.38 -5.51
C HIS A 548 20.08 4.88 -5.83
N ASN A 549 18.91 4.48 -6.34
CA ASN A 549 18.63 3.07 -6.63
C ASN A 549 19.41 2.54 -7.84
N ILE A 550 19.44 3.29 -8.95
CA ILE A 550 20.09 2.80 -10.18
C ILE A 550 21.60 2.90 -10.06
N VAL A 551 22.11 4.07 -9.70
CA VAL A 551 23.55 4.34 -9.73
C VAL A 551 24.23 3.77 -8.51
N ASN A 552 23.80 4.11 -7.29
CA ASN A 552 24.49 3.62 -6.10
C ASN A 552 24.20 2.15 -5.84
N LEU A 553 22.93 1.76 -5.69
CA LEU A 553 22.59 0.38 -5.36
C LEU A 553 22.87 -0.58 -6.53
N GLY A 554 22.60 -0.16 -7.78
CA GLY A 554 22.92 -0.96 -8.96
C GLY A 554 24.42 -1.17 -9.16
N PHE A 555 25.23 -0.11 -9.04
CA PHE A 555 26.69 -0.22 -9.18
C PHE A 555 27.32 -1.04 -8.04
N PHE A 556 26.89 -0.79 -6.81
CA PHE A 556 27.25 -1.61 -5.65
C PHE A 556 26.94 -3.09 -5.91
N SER A 557 25.73 -3.40 -6.40
CA SER A 557 25.31 -4.79 -6.65
C SER A 557 26.17 -5.46 -7.71
N LEU A 558 26.52 -4.73 -8.78
CA LEU A 558 27.40 -5.23 -9.84
C LEU A 558 28.79 -5.57 -9.30
N VAL A 559 29.42 -4.64 -8.56
CA VAL A 559 30.75 -4.83 -7.98
C VAL A 559 30.74 -5.97 -6.96
N PHE A 560 29.68 -6.06 -6.14
CA PHE A 560 29.50 -7.13 -5.17
C PHE A 560 29.44 -8.52 -5.82
N LEU A 561 28.59 -8.68 -6.85
CA LEU A 561 28.46 -9.95 -7.58
C LEU A 561 29.79 -10.34 -8.23
N PHE A 562 30.47 -9.36 -8.84
CA PHE A 562 31.79 -9.56 -9.45
C PHE A 562 32.84 -10.02 -8.42
N ASN A 563 32.98 -9.31 -7.29
CA ASN A 563 33.95 -9.64 -6.25
C ASN A 563 33.65 -10.98 -5.57
N THR A 564 32.38 -11.30 -5.35
CA THR A 564 31.95 -12.59 -4.80
C THR A 564 32.32 -13.74 -5.73
N ALA A 565 32.11 -13.58 -7.03
CA ALA A 565 32.52 -14.58 -8.03
C ALA A 565 34.04 -14.76 -8.05
N MET A 566 34.82 -13.67 -8.01
CA MET A 566 36.28 -13.71 -7.96
C MET A 566 36.79 -14.37 -6.68
N LEU A 567 36.23 -14.02 -5.52
CA LEU A 567 36.57 -14.63 -4.24
C LEU A 567 36.27 -16.13 -4.23
N GLY A 568 35.09 -16.54 -4.73
CA GLY A 568 34.73 -17.95 -4.86
C GLY A 568 35.71 -18.73 -5.74
N ALA A 569 36.15 -18.14 -6.86
CA ALA A 569 37.14 -18.76 -7.74
C ALA A 569 38.53 -18.88 -7.07
N MET A 570 38.97 -17.85 -6.35
CA MET A 570 40.24 -17.88 -5.60
C MET A 570 40.21 -18.90 -4.47
N VAL A 571 39.14 -18.95 -3.68
CA VAL A 571 38.97 -19.92 -2.59
C VAL A 571 39.00 -21.35 -3.13
N ARG A 572 38.30 -21.61 -4.24
CA ARG A 572 38.32 -22.93 -4.90
C ARG A 572 39.74 -23.34 -5.30
N GLU A 573 40.51 -22.42 -5.88
CA GLU A 573 41.88 -22.71 -6.29
C GLU A 573 42.83 -22.90 -5.10
N ILE A 574 42.71 -22.06 -4.06
CA ILE A 574 43.53 -22.19 -2.84
C ILE A 574 43.22 -23.50 -2.11
N LEU A 575 41.95 -23.89 -2.00
CA LEU A 575 41.55 -25.19 -1.42
C LEU A 575 42.09 -26.37 -2.24
N ARG A 576 42.15 -26.23 -3.57
CA ARG A 576 42.79 -27.24 -4.45
C ARG A 576 44.29 -27.38 -4.18
N GLN A 577 44.97 -26.27 -3.87
CA GLN A 577 46.41 -26.25 -3.60
C GLN A 577 46.78 -26.59 -2.13
N ARG A 578 45.81 -26.71 -1.22
CA ARG A 578 45.98 -26.92 0.23
C ARG A 578 46.74 -28.20 0.61
N ASN A 579 46.91 -29.16 -0.30
CA ASN A 579 47.62 -30.43 -0.07
C ASN A 579 49.14 -30.34 0.24
N ARG A 580 49.70 -29.16 0.52
CA ARG A 580 51.16 -28.92 0.70
C ARG A 580 51.59 -28.30 2.04
N GLY A 581 50.86 -28.54 3.13
CA GLY A 581 51.42 -28.50 4.50
C GLY A 581 51.68 -27.13 5.17
N HIS A 582 51.04 -26.04 4.73
CA HIS A 582 51.16 -24.71 5.39
C HIS A 582 49.80 -24.10 5.77
N GLU A 583 49.04 -24.78 6.62
CA GLU A 583 47.66 -24.40 7.02
C GLU A 583 47.52 -22.95 7.52
N LEU A 584 48.42 -22.46 8.38
CA LEU A 584 48.31 -21.12 8.97
C LEU A 584 48.56 -19.97 7.97
N LYS A 585 49.50 -20.14 7.03
CA LYS A 585 49.78 -19.12 6.00
C LYS A 585 48.63 -19.02 5.01
N HIS A 586 48.04 -20.15 4.63
CA HIS A 586 46.90 -20.20 3.71
C HIS A 586 45.65 -19.61 4.37
N ALA A 587 45.42 -19.90 5.66
CA ALA A 587 44.34 -19.30 6.44
C ALA A 587 44.48 -17.77 6.56
N LEU A 588 45.68 -17.24 6.82
CA LEU A 588 45.93 -15.80 6.90
C LEU A 588 45.75 -15.07 5.56
N VAL A 589 46.15 -15.72 4.45
CA VAL A 589 45.93 -15.18 3.11
C VAL A 589 44.43 -15.21 2.77
N LEU A 590 43.74 -16.31 3.04
CA LEU A 590 42.28 -16.43 2.85
C LEU A 590 41.49 -15.43 3.70
N LEU A 591 41.91 -15.22 4.96
CA LEU A 591 41.30 -14.25 5.87
C LEU A 591 41.47 -12.81 5.35
N GLY A 592 42.69 -12.44 4.93
CA GLY A 592 42.95 -11.15 4.31
C GLY A 592 42.13 -10.93 3.04
N LEU A 593 42.11 -11.91 2.14
CA LEU A 593 41.30 -11.88 0.91
C LEU A 593 39.80 -11.72 1.22
N SER A 594 39.31 -12.40 2.25
CA SER A 594 37.90 -12.33 2.66
C SER A 594 37.54 -10.99 3.31
N LEU A 595 38.43 -10.42 4.13
CA LEU A 595 38.24 -9.10 4.74
C LEU A 595 38.25 -7.98 3.70
N VAL A 596 39.15 -8.06 2.71
CA VAL A 596 39.32 -7.06 1.66
C VAL A 596 38.17 -7.12 0.64
N LEU A 597 37.69 -8.31 0.27
CA LEU A 597 36.80 -8.49 -0.87
C LEU A 597 35.38 -8.99 -0.55
N GLY A 598 35.10 -9.54 0.63
CA GLY A 598 33.91 -10.37 0.85
C GLY A 598 33.08 -10.11 2.10
N ILE A 599 33.70 -9.99 3.27
CA ILE A 599 33.00 -9.98 4.58
C ILE A 599 32.05 -8.78 4.74
N PRO A 600 32.46 -7.52 4.47
CA PRO A 600 31.54 -6.37 4.56
C PRO A 600 30.33 -6.54 3.65
N TRP A 601 30.53 -7.04 2.43
CA TRP A 601 29.48 -7.10 1.42
C TRP A 601 28.50 -8.27 1.65
N ALA A 602 29.01 -9.41 2.13
CA ALA A 602 28.16 -10.51 2.58
C ALA A 602 27.23 -10.04 3.71
N LEU A 603 27.76 -9.30 4.68
CA LEU A 603 26.97 -8.71 5.77
C LEU A 603 25.93 -7.71 5.24
N ALA A 604 26.30 -6.86 4.26
CA ALA A 604 25.34 -5.96 3.62
C ALA A 604 24.17 -6.73 2.96
N PHE A 605 24.45 -7.83 2.25
CA PHE A 605 23.40 -8.66 1.64
C PHE A 605 22.52 -9.35 2.71
N PHE A 606 23.13 -9.90 3.76
CA PHE A 606 22.39 -10.53 4.86
C PHE A 606 21.53 -9.54 5.65
N SER A 607 21.93 -8.26 5.71
CA SER A 607 21.16 -7.17 6.32
C SER A 607 19.80 -6.96 5.63
N PHE A 608 19.76 -7.08 4.30
CA PHE A 608 18.52 -6.94 3.53
C PHE A 608 17.60 -8.16 3.63
N SER A 609 18.17 -9.37 3.76
CA SER A 609 17.39 -10.62 3.72
C SER A 609 16.84 -11.09 5.08
N SER A 610 17.42 -10.65 6.20
CA SER A 610 17.15 -11.26 7.52
C SER A 610 16.30 -10.36 8.41
N GLY A 611 15.05 -10.73 8.69
CA GLY A 611 14.14 -9.92 9.53
C GLY A 611 14.57 -9.80 11.00
N SER A 612 14.94 -10.90 11.66
CA SER A 612 15.19 -10.92 13.11
C SER A 612 16.60 -10.51 13.53
N PHE A 613 17.60 -10.64 12.65
CA PHE A 613 19.02 -10.32 12.94
C PHE A 613 19.50 -9.05 12.22
N ARG A 614 18.61 -8.33 11.54
CA ARG A 614 18.94 -7.15 10.73
C ARG A 614 19.81 -6.15 11.47
N LEU A 615 19.44 -5.83 12.72
CA LEU A 615 20.14 -4.85 13.54
C LEU A 615 21.59 -5.26 13.82
N VAL A 616 21.81 -6.48 14.29
CA VAL A 616 23.16 -7.00 14.59
C VAL A 616 24.03 -6.99 13.33
N VAL A 617 23.46 -7.42 12.20
CA VAL A 617 24.17 -7.43 10.91
C VAL A 617 24.50 -6.02 10.44
N ILE A 618 23.62 -5.03 10.66
CA ILE A 618 23.88 -3.61 10.37
C ILE A 618 25.05 -3.10 11.23
N TYR A 619 25.07 -3.37 12.53
CA TYR A 619 26.19 -2.96 13.41
C TYR A 619 27.52 -3.57 12.96
N LEU A 620 27.54 -4.88 12.68
CA LEU A 620 28.75 -5.56 12.22
C LEU A 620 29.22 -5.03 10.86
N PHE A 621 28.28 -4.81 9.94
CA PHE A 621 28.56 -4.20 8.65
C PHE A 621 29.21 -2.83 8.81
N THR A 622 28.60 -1.95 9.61
CA THR A 622 29.10 -0.59 9.85
C THR A 622 30.51 -0.62 10.46
N ILE A 623 30.75 -1.42 11.50
CA ILE A 623 32.07 -1.51 12.16
C ILE A 623 33.15 -1.99 11.19
N ILE A 624 32.87 -3.05 10.42
CA ILE A 624 33.88 -3.63 9.51
C ILE A 624 34.15 -2.69 8.34
N ASN A 625 33.10 -2.03 7.81
CA ASN A 625 33.22 -1.10 6.69
C ASN A 625 34.01 0.15 7.09
N THR A 626 33.75 0.72 8.27
CA THR A 626 34.43 1.95 8.74
C THR A 626 35.86 1.70 9.20
N LEU A 627 36.18 0.46 9.59
CA LEU A 627 37.54 0.04 9.92
C LEU A 627 38.27 -0.63 8.74
N GLN A 628 37.71 -0.61 7.53
CA GLN A 628 38.26 -1.35 6.38
C GLN A 628 39.71 -0.95 6.07
N GLY A 629 40.03 0.34 6.06
CA GLY A 629 41.41 0.82 5.84
C GLY A 629 42.38 0.36 6.93
N PHE A 630 41.94 0.32 8.19
CA PHE A 630 42.74 -0.19 9.32
C PHE A 630 42.97 -1.70 9.24
N LEU A 631 41.96 -2.48 8.87
CA LEU A 631 42.08 -3.93 8.69
C LEU A 631 43.05 -4.28 7.55
N ILE A 632 43.02 -3.52 6.46
CA ILE A 632 43.98 -3.64 5.35
C ILE A 632 45.40 -3.36 5.84
N PHE A 633 45.59 -2.30 6.63
CA PHE A 633 46.90 -1.97 7.22
C PHE A 633 47.44 -3.11 8.10
N LEU A 634 46.62 -3.64 9.02
CA LEU A 634 47.00 -4.77 9.87
C LEU A 634 47.37 -6.00 9.02
N TRP A 635 46.57 -6.32 8.00
CA TRP A 635 46.86 -7.42 7.10
C TRP A 635 48.20 -7.23 6.37
N TYR A 636 48.45 -6.05 5.82
CA TYR A 636 49.74 -5.76 5.18
C TYR A 636 50.91 -5.87 6.16
N TRP A 637 50.77 -5.30 7.35
CA TRP A 637 51.81 -5.35 8.38
C TRP A 637 52.12 -6.78 8.81
N THR A 638 51.10 -7.61 9.02
CA THR A 638 51.29 -9.03 9.35
C THR A 638 52.00 -9.79 8.23
N MET A 639 51.66 -9.53 6.96
CA MET A 639 52.36 -10.10 5.81
C MET A 639 53.84 -9.68 5.77
N VAL A 640 54.15 -8.41 6.00
CA VAL A 640 55.54 -7.92 6.07
C VAL A 640 56.30 -8.56 7.23
N LEU A 641 55.69 -8.67 8.40
CA LEU A 641 56.29 -9.34 9.56
C LEU A 641 56.56 -10.83 9.30
N GLN A 642 55.66 -11.53 8.62
CA GLN A 642 55.88 -12.93 8.24
C GLN A 642 57.06 -13.09 7.28
N VAL A 643 57.18 -12.20 6.30
CA VAL A 643 58.33 -12.21 5.37
C VAL A 643 59.64 -11.91 6.09
N ARG A 644 59.64 -11.00 7.08
CA ARG A 644 60.82 -10.72 7.92
C ARG A 644 61.18 -11.90 8.82
N LYS A 645 60.19 -12.52 9.48
CA LYS A 645 60.41 -13.70 10.34
C LYS A 645 60.95 -14.88 9.53
N SER A 646 60.48 -15.07 8.29
CA SER A 646 61.01 -16.09 7.37
C SER A 646 62.42 -15.80 6.87
N LYS A 647 62.87 -14.54 6.87
CA LYS A 647 64.24 -14.13 6.51
C LYS A 647 65.20 -14.09 7.69
N SER A 648 64.70 -14.05 8.93
CA SER A 648 65.52 -13.98 10.14
C SER A 648 65.97 -15.36 10.66
N TYR A 649 65.49 -16.45 10.05
CA TYR A 649 66.05 -17.80 10.24
C TYR A 649 66.69 -18.35 8.94
N PRO A 650 67.87 -17.86 8.52
CA PRO A 650 68.73 -18.57 7.59
C PRO A 650 69.99 -19.04 8.33
N SER A 651 69.90 -20.17 9.04
CA SER A 651 70.99 -21.08 9.48
C SER A 651 70.76 -21.64 10.90
N LEU A 652 70.10 -22.79 11.00
CA LEU A 652 70.47 -23.83 11.97
C LEU A 652 69.79 -25.14 11.52
N ASN A 653 70.36 -25.76 10.49
CA ASN A 653 70.20 -27.17 10.16
C ASN A 653 71.27 -27.52 9.12
N ASN A 654 72.52 -27.43 9.56
CA ASN A 654 73.62 -28.23 9.04
C ASN A 654 74.61 -28.42 10.19
N SER A 655 75.12 -29.65 10.31
CA SER A 655 75.83 -30.26 11.45
C SER A 655 74.86 -30.85 12.51
N ASP A 656 74.81 -32.16 12.80
CA ASP A 656 75.70 -33.27 12.46
C ASP A 656 75.01 -34.63 12.72
N SER A 657 75.39 -35.63 11.90
CA SER A 657 75.56 -37.08 12.20
C SER A 657 74.35 -37.88 12.74
N ALA A 658 74.02 -39.10 12.28
CA ALA A 658 74.92 -40.21 12.02
C ALA A 658 74.24 -41.36 11.26
N ARG A 659 75.05 -42.04 10.42
CA ARG A 659 75.11 -43.48 10.13
C ARG A 659 73.82 -44.27 9.83
N LEU A 660 73.79 -44.84 8.63
CA LEU A 660 73.38 -46.23 8.40
C LEU A 660 74.55 -46.98 7.74
N PRO A 661 74.92 -48.18 8.22
CA PRO A 661 75.91 -49.02 7.55
C PRO A 661 75.22 -49.89 6.48
N ILE A 662 75.95 -50.28 5.43
CA ILE A 662 75.91 -51.62 4.83
C ILE A 662 77.22 -51.81 4.03
N SER A 663 77.83 -52.96 4.28
CA SER A 663 79.09 -53.46 3.77
C SER A 663 79.00 -54.02 2.34
N THR A 664 80.12 -53.92 1.61
CA THR A 664 80.71 -54.92 0.70
C THR A 664 79.80 -55.87 -0.11
N SER A 665 79.93 -55.85 -1.45
CA SER A 665 80.64 -56.92 -2.20
C SER A 665 80.66 -56.66 -3.71
N ARG A 666 81.86 -56.77 -4.28
CA ARG A 666 82.26 -56.93 -5.71
C ARG A 666 81.92 -55.82 -6.71
#